data_AF-A0A674NQF6-F1
#
_entry.id   AF-A0A674NQF6-F1
#
_cell.length_a   1.000
_cell.length_b   1.000
_cell.length_c   1.000
_cell.angle_alpha   90.00
_cell.angle_beta   90.00
_cell.angle_gamma   90.00
#
_symmetry.space_group_name_H-M   'P 1'
#
loop_
_entity.id
_entity.type
_entity.pdbx_description
1 polymer ?
#
loop_
_entity_poly.entity_id
_entity_poly.type
_entity_poly.pdbx_seq_one_letter_code
_entity_poly.pdbx_strand_id
1 'polypeptide(L)'
;MHEAKDGSDASPCTVSRIVASRSVDVAEVEAGKEQAPKLCGYLTKLSGKGPLRGYKPRWFVYDPRKCYLYYFKTPQDALPLGHIEIGDACFSYDVEAEEGQFEIRTAGKEFLLKAPSRQVMHYWLQQLQQKRWEYSNTRGQRDSWSSPTLTYPLTGLVGKDNGRQVHTQIPAFTISCFYAGLFSSIQSRTTSEPYMSALKHSCLAELIGFLIFQDSLQGYKSQNKFLNKEILELTELRRNAENREKALEAKYTALEAKLCQVECKYLVLLQEVKSPVCSSSEQTQDHEVISRLLEDALQAETSDHQDHHIFKPNTVSEYDLYGFKTVPEEEEEEEKLVAKVRALELKTLSMTDQEVSVGVKWENYLASTLNRDLVRSPELKALIRCGVPHEHRSRVWQWCVSFHVKKFRDNLAPDYYETLLNVARDKPNPASKQIELDLLRTLPNNKHYSSPSAGGIQKLRNILMAFSWRNPDIGYCQGLNRLVAVALLYLDQEDAFWSLVAIVEVFMPRDYYTKTLLGSQVDQRVFRDLMSEKLPRLHAHFEHYKVDFSLITFNWFLVVFVDSVVSDILFKIWDAFLFEGPKIIFRFALSLFKYKEEEFLKLQDSTTLFKYLRYFTRTILDSRKLMNIAFVDMNPFPMRQIQNRRAFHLEKVRLELTELEAIRQTFLRERETTQDRRSFVSDDEEDN
;
A
#
# COMPACT_ATOMS: atom_id res chain seq x y z
N MET A 1 -46.12 40.72 -37.92
CA MET A 1 -46.82 40.64 -39.23
C MET A 1 -46.32 39.40 -39.93
N HIS A 2 -47.24 38.52 -40.38
CA HIS A 2 -47.08 37.40 -41.34
C HIS A 2 -45.94 36.35 -41.15
N GLU A 3 -46.14 35.05 -41.42
CA GLU A 3 -47.33 34.19 -41.28
C GLU A 3 -46.94 32.69 -41.48
N ALA A 4 -47.36 31.82 -40.55
CA ALA A 4 -47.94 30.47 -40.73
C ALA A 4 -47.24 29.37 -41.62
N LYS A 5 -47.70 28.10 -41.73
CA LYS A 5 -49.00 27.46 -41.40
C LYS A 5 -48.89 25.91 -41.23
N ASP A 6 -49.81 25.30 -40.44
CA ASP A 6 -50.38 23.91 -40.40
C ASP A 6 -49.49 22.64 -40.57
N GLY A 7 -49.83 21.42 -40.09
CA GLY A 7 -50.98 20.85 -39.32
C GLY A 7 -50.69 19.37 -38.91
N SER A 8 -51.24 18.77 -37.82
CA SER A 8 -52.55 18.06 -37.67
C SER A 8 -52.76 16.84 -38.61
N ASP A 9 -53.35 15.67 -38.30
CA ASP A 9 -54.03 15.07 -37.11
C ASP A 9 -54.31 13.55 -37.38
N ALA A 10 -54.94 12.69 -36.54
CA ALA A 10 -54.81 12.41 -35.09
C ALA A 10 -55.77 11.26 -34.60
N SER A 11 -55.25 10.04 -34.31
CA SER A 11 -55.93 8.98 -33.47
C SER A 11 -57.26 8.39 -34.04
N PRO A 12 -58.14 7.59 -33.33
CA PRO A 12 -58.09 6.95 -31.99
C PRO A 12 -58.70 5.50 -31.81
N CYS A 13 -58.60 4.94 -30.58
CA CYS A 13 -59.47 3.93 -29.90
C CYS A 13 -59.56 2.46 -30.42
N THR A 14 -60.01 1.42 -29.66
CA THR A 14 -60.83 1.34 -28.40
C THR A 14 -60.39 0.22 -27.41
N VAL A 15 -60.92 0.27 -26.17
CA VAL A 15 -60.54 -0.44 -24.90
C VAL A 15 -61.32 -1.76 -24.60
N SER A 16 -60.65 -2.73 -23.92
CA SER A 16 -61.22 -3.65 -22.90
C SER A 16 -60.07 -4.32 -22.09
N ARG A 17 -59.73 -4.08 -20.80
CA ARG A 17 -60.39 -3.96 -19.47
C ARG A 17 -60.63 -5.30 -18.72
N ILE A 18 -60.22 -5.31 -17.42
CA ILE A 18 -60.53 -6.26 -16.31
C ILE A 18 -59.74 -7.60 -16.24
N VAL A 19 -59.25 -8.13 -15.08
CA VAL A 19 -58.74 -7.51 -13.82
C VAL A 19 -57.94 -8.52 -12.93
N ALA A 20 -56.88 -8.07 -12.24
CA ALA A 20 -56.20 -8.61 -11.01
C ALA A 20 -55.60 -10.07 -11.01
N SER A 21 -54.74 -10.50 -10.06
CA SER A 21 -54.24 -9.90 -8.80
C SER A 21 -52.86 -10.42 -8.31
N ARG A 22 -51.97 -9.52 -7.82
CA ARG A 22 -50.87 -9.72 -6.83
C ARG A 22 -49.70 -10.70 -7.21
N SER A 23 -48.46 -10.57 -6.73
CA SER A 23 -47.85 -9.69 -5.69
C SER A 23 -46.30 -9.60 -5.79
N VAL A 24 -45.74 -8.43 -5.41
CA VAL A 24 -44.37 -8.17 -4.85
C VAL A 24 -43.12 -8.37 -5.75
N ASP A 25 -42.53 -7.24 -6.19
CA ASP A 25 -41.17 -6.68 -5.93
C ASP A 25 -39.96 -7.63 -5.67
N VAL A 26 -38.67 -7.33 -5.95
CA VAL A 26 -37.89 -6.07 -6.12
C VAL A 26 -36.79 -6.22 -7.23
N ALA A 27 -36.26 -5.09 -7.72
CA ALA A 27 -35.33 -4.83 -8.85
C ALA A 27 -33.96 -5.57 -9.01
N GLU A 28 -33.52 -5.67 -10.27
CA GLU A 28 -32.14 -5.52 -10.83
C GLU A 28 -32.34 -4.89 -12.25
N VAL A 29 -31.74 -3.80 -12.76
CA VAL A 29 -30.49 -3.01 -12.55
C VAL A 29 -29.28 -3.47 -13.39
N GLU A 30 -28.68 -2.52 -14.11
CA GLU A 30 -27.43 -2.54 -14.88
C GLU A 30 -27.22 -3.61 -15.98
N ALA A 31 -27.51 -3.22 -17.23
CA ALA A 31 -26.77 -3.70 -18.39
C ALA A 31 -25.55 -2.80 -18.65
N GLY A 32 -24.40 -3.38 -19.02
CA GLY A 32 -23.24 -2.60 -19.50
C GLY A 32 -21.94 -2.69 -18.69
N LYS A 33 -21.49 -3.90 -18.32
CA LYS A 33 -20.10 -4.16 -17.90
C LYS A 33 -19.54 -5.32 -18.72
N GLU A 34 -18.34 -5.15 -19.28
CA GLU A 34 -17.66 -6.16 -20.09
C GLU A 34 -17.38 -7.40 -19.23
N GLN A 35 -17.96 -8.55 -19.60
CA GLN A 35 -17.75 -9.78 -18.86
C GLN A 35 -16.43 -10.44 -19.29
N ALA A 36 -15.58 -10.76 -18.31
CA ALA A 36 -14.39 -11.58 -18.53
C ALA A 36 -14.76 -12.90 -19.24
N PRO A 37 -13.90 -13.43 -20.13
CA PRO A 37 -14.22 -14.56 -20.99
C PRO A 37 -14.69 -15.78 -20.17
N LYS A 38 -15.97 -16.11 -20.33
CA LYS A 38 -16.63 -17.18 -19.56
C LYS A 38 -16.08 -18.54 -19.98
N LEU A 39 -15.49 -19.28 -19.04
CA LEU A 39 -14.96 -20.63 -19.30
C LEU A 39 -16.07 -21.53 -19.82
N CYS A 40 -16.00 -21.86 -21.11
CA CYS A 40 -16.96 -22.71 -21.80
C CYS A 40 -16.30 -23.44 -22.98
N GLY A 41 -16.96 -24.49 -23.48
CA GLY A 41 -16.46 -25.29 -24.61
C GLY A 41 -17.06 -26.69 -24.66
N TYR A 42 -16.73 -27.44 -25.71
CA TYR A 42 -17.12 -28.84 -25.82
C TYR A 42 -16.14 -29.76 -25.08
N LEU A 43 -16.69 -30.69 -24.29
CA LEU A 43 -15.98 -31.86 -23.77
C LEU A 43 -16.85 -33.10 -23.97
N THR A 44 -16.22 -34.27 -24.06
CA THR A 44 -16.93 -35.54 -24.26
C THR A 44 -17.19 -36.20 -22.91
N LYS A 45 -18.46 -36.25 -22.48
CA LYS A 45 -18.86 -36.75 -21.16
C LYS A 45 -19.33 -38.20 -21.23
N LEU A 46 -18.76 -39.08 -20.39
CA LEU A 46 -19.27 -40.44 -20.25
C LEU A 46 -20.69 -40.44 -19.64
N SER A 47 -21.62 -41.13 -20.30
CA SER A 47 -23.05 -41.04 -20.02
C SER A 47 -23.79 -42.37 -20.29
N GLY A 48 -24.61 -42.81 -19.33
CA GLY A 48 -25.43 -44.03 -19.40
C GLY A 48 -25.21 -44.94 -18.19
N LYS A 49 -26.10 -45.94 -18.03
CA LYS A 49 -25.99 -47.03 -17.04
C LYS A 49 -25.99 -48.37 -17.79
N GLY A 50 -25.29 -49.37 -17.26
CA GLY A 50 -25.20 -50.70 -17.88
C GLY A 50 -24.60 -50.67 -19.30
N PRO A 51 -25.05 -51.54 -20.23
CA PRO A 51 -24.46 -51.67 -21.57
C PRO A 51 -24.67 -50.45 -22.50
N LEU A 52 -25.39 -49.42 -22.05
CA LEU A 52 -25.59 -48.16 -22.77
C LEU A 52 -24.64 -47.03 -22.30
N ARG A 53 -23.58 -47.35 -21.54
CA ARG A 53 -22.54 -46.42 -21.09
C ARG A 53 -21.65 -46.02 -22.27
N GLY A 54 -21.75 -44.77 -22.74
CA GLY A 54 -20.97 -44.27 -23.87
C GLY A 54 -20.60 -42.80 -23.75
N TYR A 55 -19.50 -42.42 -24.40
CA TYR A 55 -19.03 -41.03 -24.49
C TYR A 55 -19.97 -40.20 -25.39
N LYS A 56 -20.42 -39.03 -24.90
CA LYS A 56 -21.30 -38.12 -25.65
C LYS A 56 -20.79 -36.68 -25.55
N PRO A 57 -20.68 -35.92 -26.66
CA PRO A 57 -20.27 -34.52 -26.60
C PRO A 57 -21.29 -33.69 -25.83
N ARG A 58 -20.80 -32.76 -25.02
CA ARG A 58 -21.60 -31.82 -24.23
C ARG A 58 -20.96 -30.45 -24.26
N TRP A 59 -21.78 -29.42 -24.31
CA TRP A 59 -21.32 -28.04 -24.13
C TRP A 59 -21.26 -27.74 -22.64
N PHE A 60 -20.09 -27.37 -22.13
CA PHE A 60 -19.86 -27.03 -20.72
C PHE A 60 -19.75 -25.52 -20.56
N VAL A 61 -20.29 -25.00 -19.45
CA VAL A 61 -20.24 -23.57 -19.09
C VAL A 61 -20.04 -23.44 -17.58
N TYR A 62 -19.01 -22.70 -17.17
CA TYR A 62 -18.77 -22.39 -15.76
C TYR A 62 -19.61 -21.18 -15.29
N ASP A 63 -20.18 -21.29 -14.09
CA ASP A 63 -20.84 -20.22 -13.37
C ASP A 63 -20.05 -19.84 -12.11
N PRO A 64 -19.42 -18.64 -12.06
CA PRO A 64 -18.67 -18.19 -10.89
C PRO A 64 -19.58 -17.90 -9.68
N ARG A 65 -20.89 -17.64 -9.87
CA ARG A 65 -21.80 -17.30 -8.76
C ARG A 65 -22.03 -18.48 -7.79
N LYS A 66 -21.84 -19.72 -8.26
CA LYS A 66 -22.05 -20.96 -7.49
C LYS A 66 -20.85 -21.93 -7.54
N CYS A 67 -19.79 -21.57 -8.25
CA CYS A 67 -18.70 -22.48 -8.62
C CYS A 67 -19.21 -23.79 -9.27
N TYR A 68 -20.19 -23.66 -10.16
CA TYR A 68 -20.82 -24.80 -10.83
C TYR A 68 -20.40 -24.87 -12.29
N LEU A 69 -20.02 -26.06 -12.75
CA LEU A 69 -19.78 -26.33 -14.16
C LEU A 69 -21.02 -27.03 -14.75
N TYR A 70 -21.89 -26.23 -15.37
CA TYR A 70 -23.09 -26.71 -16.05
C TYR A 70 -22.77 -27.39 -17.38
N TYR A 71 -23.61 -28.35 -17.79
CA TYR A 71 -23.47 -29.00 -19.10
C TYR A 71 -24.80 -29.20 -19.84
N PHE A 72 -24.76 -28.99 -21.16
CA PHE A 72 -25.90 -28.92 -22.08
C PHE A 72 -25.71 -29.92 -23.24
N LYS A 73 -26.78 -30.27 -23.96
CA LYS A 73 -26.72 -31.06 -25.20
C LYS A 73 -26.16 -30.19 -26.34
N THR A 74 -26.58 -28.94 -26.42
CA THR A 74 -26.12 -27.90 -27.36
C THR A 74 -25.94 -26.56 -26.64
N PRO A 75 -25.11 -25.62 -27.16
CA PRO A 75 -25.02 -24.27 -26.59
C PRO A 75 -26.29 -23.42 -26.74
N GLN A 76 -27.30 -23.89 -27.50
CA GLN A 76 -28.59 -23.24 -27.66
C GLN A 76 -29.67 -23.74 -26.67
N ASP A 77 -29.36 -24.76 -25.85
CA ASP A 77 -30.33 -25.30 -24.89
C ASP A 77 -30.56 -24.31 -23.72
N ALA A 78 -31.82 -23.92 -23.47
CA ALA A 78 -32.16 -23.03 -22.35
C ALA A 78 -32.02 -23.67 -20.95
N LEU A 79 -31.92 -24.99 -20.85
CA LEU A 79 -31.84 -25.73 -19.59
C LEU A 79 -30.65 -26.71 -19.58
N PRO A 80 -29.84 -26.75 -18.51
CA PRO A 80 -28.73 -27.69 -18.41
C PRO A 80 -29.22 -29.12 -18.15
N LEU A 81 -28.51 -30.10 -18.72
CA LEU A 81 -28.67 -31.52 -18.42
C LEU A 81 -28.14 -31.90 -17.03
N GLY A 82 -27.39 -31.00 -16.39
CA GLY A 82 -26.85 -31.15 -15.05
C GLY A 82 -25.72 -30.17 -14.79
N HIS A 83 -25.10 -30.29 -13.61
CA HIS A 83 -23.93 -29.53 -13.20
C HIS A 83 -22.91 -30.45 -12.51
N ILE A 84 -21.69 -29.93 -12.34
CA ILE A 84 -20.62 -30.49 -11.52
C ILE A 84 -20.22 -29.41 -10.53
N GLU A 85 -20.21 -29.73 -9.24
CA GLU A 85 -19.90 -28.79 -8.16
C GLU A 85 -18.38 -28.68 -8.01
N ILE A 86 -17.79 -27.56 -8.42
CA ILE A 86 -16.32 -27.42 -8.58
C ILE A 86 -15.62 -27.03 -7.28
N GLY A 87 -16.29 -26.38 -6.34
CA GLY A 87 -15.72 -25.92 -5.07
C GLY A 87 -14.96 -27.02 -4.30
N ASP A 88 -15.62 -28.16 -4.10
CA ASP A 88 -15.06 -29.32 -3.39
C ASP A 88 -14.58 -30.44 -4.32
N ALA A 89 -14.40 -30.14 -5.63
CA ALA A 89 -13.99 -31.12 -6.61
C ALA A 89 -12.51 -31.50 -6.49
N CYS A 90 -12.24 -32.80 -6.50
CA CYS A 90 -10.93 -33.38 -6.74
C CYS A 90 -10.77 -33.69 -8.24
N PHE A 91 -9.60 -33.41 -8.80
CA PHE A 91 -9.28 -33.67 -10.21
C PHE A 91 -8.21 -34.76 -10.30
N SER A 92 -8.42 -35.75 -11.16
CA SER A 92 -7.39 -36.74 -11.51
C SER A 92 -7.36 -36.97 -13.02
N TYR A 93 -6.18 -37.31 -13.53
CA TYR A 93 -6.02 -37.84 -14.88
C TYR A 93 -4.99 -38.96 -14.82
N ASP A 94 -5.06 -39.85 -15.79
CA ASP A 94 -4.17 -40.99 -15.94
C ASP A 94 -3.13 -40.65 -17.01
N VAL A 95 -1.87 -41.04 -16.78
CA VAL A 95 -0.74 -40.73 -17.65
C VAL A 95 -0.70 -41.67 -18.86
N GLU A 96 -1.21 -42.89 -18.70
CA GLU A 96 -1.19 -44.00 -19.68
C GLU A 96 -2.54 -44.19 -20.42
N ALA A 97 -3.62 -43.52 -19.98
CA ALA A 97 -4.93 -43.62 -20.60
C ALA A 97 -5.07 -42.87 -21.94
N GLU A 98 -6.20 -43.08 -22.63
CA GLU A 98 -6.52 -42.42 -23.90
C GLU A 98 -6.34 -40.89 -23.85
N GLU A 99 -5.78 -40.32 -24.92
CA GLU A 99 -5.37 -38.91 -24.93
C GLU A 99 -6.52 -37.95 -24.57
N GLY A 100 -6.24 -37.06 -23.62
CA GLY A 100 -7.17 -36.02 -23.17
C GLY A 100 -8.24 -36.48 -22.17
N GLN A 101 -8.19 -37.72 -21.66
CA GLN A 101 -9.12 -38.24 -20.67
C GLN A 101 -8.78 -37.78 -19.23
N PHE A 102 -9.77 -37.25 -18.51
CA PHE A 102 -9.66 -36.82 -17.13
C PHE A 102 -10.94 -37.05 -16.33
N GLU A 103 -10.82 -37.01 -15.01
CA GLU A 103 -11.81 -37.42 -14.02
C GLU A 103 -12.04 -36.28 -13.03
N ILE A 104 -13.30 -35.90 -12.82
CA ILE A 104 -13.69 -34.98 -11.74
C ILE A 104 -14.50 -35.78 -10.72
N ARG A 105 -14.08 -35.77 -9.44
CA ARG A 105 -14.81 -36.36 -8.32
C ARG A 105 -15.31 -35.26 -7.38
N THR A 106 -16.61 -35.20 -7.14
CA THR A 106 -17.24 -34.21 -6.25
C THR A 106 -18.55 -34.78 -5.68
N ALA A 107 -18.88 -34.46 -4.42
CA ALA A 107 -20.07 -34.94 -3.71
C ALA A 107 -20.37 -36.46 -3.90
N GLY A 108 -19.33 -37.30 -3.81
CA GLY A 108 -19.43 -38.76 -3.99
C GLY A 108 -19.69 -39.25 -5.43
N LYS A 109 -19.73 -38.34 -6.43
CA LYS A 109 -20.01 -38.63 -7.84
C LYS A 109 -18.73 -38.54 -8.67
N GLU A 110 -18.55 -39.47 -9.60
CA GLU A 110 -17.46 -39.50 -10.58
C GLU A 110 -17.95 -39.00 -11.95
N PHE A 111 -17.19 -38.09 -12.56
CA PHE A 111 -17.44 -37.54 -13.89
C PHE A 111 -16.22 -37.74 -14.78
N LEU A 112 -16.23 -38.80 -15.60
CA LEU A 112 -15.20 -39.05 -16.60
C LEU A 112 -15.48 -38.22 -17.87
N LEU A 113 -14.49 -37.42 -18.26
CA LEU A 113 -14.51 -36.45 -19.36
C LEU A 113 -13.33 -36.71 -20.31
N LYS A 114 -13.51 -36.42 -21.60
CA LYS A 114 -12.43 -36.47 -22.60
C LYS A 114 -12.40 -35.19 -23.43
N ALA A 115 -11.25 -34.52 -23.41
CA ALA A 115 -10.95 -33.35 -24.23
C ALA A 115 -10.46 -33.74 -25.63
N PRO A 116 -10.47 -32.83 -26.63
CA PRO A 116 -9.97 -33.11 -27.98
C PRO A 116 -8.46 -33.40 -28.08
N SER A 117 -7.66 -32.99 -27.10
CA SER A 117 -6.22 -33.29 -27.00
C SER A 117 -5.72 -33.16 -25.57
N ARG A 118 -4.51 -33.66 -25.30
CA ARG A 118 -3.83 -33.52 -24.00
C ARG A 118 -3.61 -32.06 -23.61
N GLN A 119 -3.36 -31.18 -24.58
CA GLN A 119 -3.22 -29.73 -24.35
C GLN A 119 -4.54 -29.11 -23.87
N VAL A 120 -5.66 -29.42 -24.52
CA VAL A 120 -6.98 -28.91 -24.12
C VAL A 120 -7.42 -29.49 -22.76
N MET A 121 -7.06 -30.74 -22.46
CA MET A 121 -7.24 -31.32 -21.12
C MET A 121 -6.49 -30.52 -20.05
N HIS A 122 -5.19 -30.22 -20.25
CA HIS A 122 -4.41 -29.43 -19.28
C HIS A 122 -4.97 -28.02 -19.11
N TYR A 123 -5.42 -27.35 -20.19
CA TYR A 123 -6.12 -26.06 -20.10
C TYR A 123 -7.37 -26.14 -19.21
N TRP A 124 -8.26 -27.11 -19.45
CA TRP A 124 -9.47 -27.28 -18.63
C TRP A 124 -9.15 -27.60 -17.17
N LEU A 125 -8.18 -28.47 -16.90
CA LEU A 125 -7.73 -28.79 -15.54
C LEU A 125 -7.18 -27.55 -14.82
N GLN A 126 -6.34 -26.75 -15.49
CA GLN A 126 -5.76 -25.53 -14.94
C GLN A 126 -6.86 -24.48 -14.65
N GLN A 127 -7.77 -24.23 -15.60
CA GLN A 127 -8.84 -23.26 -15.42
C GLN A 127 -9.83 -23.68 -14.32
N LEU A 128 -10.21 -24.95 -14.23
CA LEU A 128 -11.10 -25.43 -13.17
C LEU A 128 -10.45 -25.37 -11.77
N GLN A 129 -9.14 -25.65 -11.66
CA GLN A 129 -8.39 -25.47 -10.41
C GLN A 129 -8.29 -24.00 -10.00
N GLN A 130 -7.97 -23.11 -10.96
CA GLN A 130 -7.91 -21.66 -10.74
C GLN A 130 -9.28 -21.12 -10.27
N LYS A 131 -10.38 -21.52 -10.91
CA LYS A 131 -11.74 -21.09 -10.52
C LYS A 131 -12.22 -21.70 -9.20
N ARG A 132 -11.78 -22.91 -8.85
CA ARG A 132 -11.97 -23.48 -7.50
C ARG A 132 -11.27 -22.64 -6.42
N TRP A 133 -10.02 -22.23 -6.67
CA TRP A 133 -9.21 -21.43 -5.75
C TRP A 133 -9.77 -20.01 -5.56
N GLU A 134 -10.12 -19.32 -6.65
CA GLU A 134 -10.78 -18.00 -6.61
C GLU A 134 -12.06 -18.01 -5.75
N TYR A 135 -12.90 -19.05 -5.92
CA TYR A 135 -14.13 -19.21 -5.16
C TYR A 135 -13.89 -19.54 -3.68
N SER A 136 -12.90 -20.39 -3.37
CA SER A 136 -12.54 -20.73 -1.99
C SER A 136 -12.08 -19.49 -1.20
N ASN A 137 -11.26 -18.64 -1.82
CA ASN A 137 -10.78 -17.41 -1.20
C ASN A 137 -11.88 -16.36 -1.01
N THR A 138 -12.85 -16.26 -1.93
CA THR A 138 -14.00 -15.34 -1.76
C THR A 138 -15.04 -15.85 -0.75
N ARG A 139 -15.13 -17.16 -0.53
CA ARG A 139 -16.04 -17.73 0.47
C ARG A 139 -15.55 -17.53 1.91
N GLY A 140 -14.23 -17.50 2.14
CA GLY A 140 -13.63 -17.18 3.44
C GLY A 140 -13.99 -15.79 3.99
N GLN A 141 -14.39 -14.84 3.12
CA GLN A 141 -14.88 -13.51 3.52
C GLN A 141 -16.40 -13.45 3.80
N ARG A 142 -17.14 -14.57 3.73
CA ARG A 142 -18.61 -14.57 3.91
C ARG A 142 -19.13 -15.57 4.94
N ASP A 143 -18.51 -16.74 5.06
CA ASP A 143 -19.05 -17.85 5.88
C ASP A 143 -18.42 -17.89 7.29
N SER A 144 -18.40 -16.76 7.98
CA SER A 144 -18.58 -16.81 9.45
C SER A 144 -20.07 -17.05 9.74
N TRP A 145 -20.41 -17.57 10.92
CA TRP A 145 -21.78 -17.95 11.33
C TRP A 145 -22.41 -19.16 10.61
N SER A 146 -21.68 -20.28 10.41
CA SER A 146 -22.22 -21.64 10.70
C SER A 146 -21.23 -22.79 10.49
N SER A 147 -21.15 -23.70 11.45
CA SER A 147 -20.37 -24.95 11.35
C SER A 147 -21.19 -26.10 10.76
N PRO A 148 -20.56 -26.96 9.94
CA PRO A 148 -20.81 -28.40 10.01
C PRO A 148 -19.52 -29.24 10.11
N THR A 149 -19.67 -30.48 10.56
CA THR A 149 -18.59 -31.38 11.00
C THR A 149 -17.94 -32.20 9.86
N LEU A 150 -16.67 -32.58 10.05
CA LEU A 150 -15.76 -33.39 9.23
C LEU A 150 -16.38 -34.35 8.17
N THR A 151 -15.73 -34.43 6.99
CA THR A 151 -14.96 -35.64 6.58
C THR A 151 -14.02 -35.36 5.38
N TYR A 152 -12.87 -36.04 5.34
CA TYR A 152 -11.83 -35.95 4.28
C TYR A 152 -12.22 -36.76 3.01
N PRO A 153 -11.78 -36.35 1.80
CA PRO A 153 -10.41 -36.60 1.32
C PRO A 153 -9.72 -35.39 0.63
N LEU A 154 -8.46 -35.55 0.22
CA LEU A 154 -7.61 -34.46 -0.31
C LEU A 154 -8.20 -33.74 -1.54
N THR A 155 -8.38 -32.42 -1.41
CA THR A 155 -8.85 -31.49 -2.45
C THR A 155 -7.69 -30.96 -3.32
N GLY A 156 -7.24 -31.77 -4.28
CA GLY A 156 -6.09 -31.44 -5.14
C GLY A 156 -6.24 -31.84 -6.61
N LEU A 157 -5.13 -31.72 -7.34
CA LEU A 157 -4.86 -32.49 -8.56
C LEU A 157 -4.05 -33.73 -8.14
N VAL A 158 -4.53 -34.93 -8.46
CA VAL A 158 -3.88 -36.18 -8.03
C VAL A 158 -3.59 -37.07 -9.24
N GLY A 159 -2.31 -37.35 -9.48
CA GLY A 159 -1.89 -38.42 -10.38
C GLY A 159 -2.09 -39.78 -9.71
N LYS A 160 -2.69 -40.74 -10.43
CA LYS A 160 -2.89 -42.12 -9.95
C LYS A 160 -1.79 -43.03 -10.48
N ASP A 161 -0.63 -43.05 -9.82
CA ASP A 161 0.36 -44.13 -10.04
C ASP A 161 -0.22 -45.43 -9.45
N ASN A 162 -0.64 -46.36 -10.32
CA ASN A 162 -1.17 -47.65 -9.88
C ASN A 162 -0.06 -48.51 -9.27
N GLY A 163 -0.15 -48.76 -7.97
CA GLY A 163 0.81 -49.54 -7.21
C GLY A 163 0.92 -51.00 -7.68
N ARG A 164 1.81 -51.26 -8.63
CA ARG A 164 2.36 -52.60 -8.92
C ARG A 164 3.88 -52.53 -8.92
N GLN A 165 4.51 -53.28 -8.02
CA GLN A 165 5.88 -53.74 -8.23
C GLN A 165 5.88 -54.72 -9.41
N VAL A 166 6.05 -54.22 -10.64
CA VAL A 166 6.34 -55.06 -11.80
C VAL A 166 7.84 -55.19 -11.93
N HIS A 167 8.39 -56.28 -11.40
CA HIS A 167 9.74 -56.70 -11.78
C HIS A 167 9.77 -57.03 -13.28
N THR A 168 10.33 -56.11 -14.06
CA THR A 168 10.92 -56.36 -15.38
C THR A 168 12.30 -55.71 -15.34
N GLN A 169 13.43 -56.40 -15.56
CA GLN A 169 13.61 -57.69 -16.24
C GLN A 169 12.83 -57.75 -17.55
N ILE A 170 13.02 -56.72 -18.38
CA ILE A 170 12.97 -56.90 -19.83
C ILE A 170 14.15 -57.82 -20.18
N PRO A 171 13.93 -59.01 -20.78
CA PRO A 171 15.02 -59.91 -21.11
C PRO A 171 15.93 -59.30 -22.19
N ALA A 172 17.25 -59.50 -22.07
CA ALA A 172 18.23 -59.04 -23.08
C ALA A 172 18.10 -59.72 -24.47
N PHE A 173 17.11 -60.60 -24.65
CA PHE A 173 16.93 -61.42 -25.85
C PHE A 173 16.42 -60.64 -27.07
N THR A 174 15.56 -59.63 -26.88
CA THR A 174 14.95 -58.91 -28.02
C THR A 174 15.95 -58.01 -28.76
N ILE A 175 16.93 -57.44 -28.04
CA ILE A 175 17.99 -56.60 -28.63
C ILE A 175 18.94 -57.46 -29.48
N SER A 176 19.26 -58.67 -29.04
CA SER A 176 20.08 -59.62 -29.80
C SER A 176 19.47 -59.93 -31.18
N CYS A 177 18.16 -60.21 -31.24
CA CYS A 177 17.47 -60.48 -32.50
C CYS A 177 17.48 -59.30 -33.47
N PHE A 178 17.35 -58.06 -32.98
CA PHE A 178 17.40 -56.86 -33.83
C PHE A 178 18.82 -56.61 -34.39
N TYR A 179 19.85 -56.74 -33.57
CA TYR A 179 21.23 -56.57 -34.01
C TYR A 179 21.69 -57.70 -34.95
N ALA A 180 21.31 -58.96 -34.69
CA ALA A 180 21.59 -60.08 -35.58
C ALA A 180 20.94 -59.90 -36.96
N GLY A 181 19.68 -59.44 -37.00
CA GLY A 181 18.98 -59.12 -38.24
C GLY A 181 19.66 -58.02 -39.06
N LEU A 182 20.07 -56.92 -38.43
CA LEU A 182 20.82 -55.86 -39.13
C LEU A 182 22.18 -56.35 -39.63
N PHE A 183 22.96 -57.08 -38.83
CA PHE A 183 24.30 -57.54 -39.24
C PHE A 183 24.23 -58.52 -40.41
N SER A 184 23.29 -59.48 -40.39
CA SER A 184 23.06 -60.39 -41.52
C SER A 184 22.61 -59.66 -42.79
N SER A 185 21.85 -58.56 -42.67
CA SER A 185 21.46 -57.74 -43.83
C SER A 185 22.67 -56.98 -44.41
N ILE A 186 23.43 -56.30 -43.55
CA ILE A 186 24.59 -55.47 -43.91
C ILE A 186 25.70 -56.29 -44.59
N GLN A 187 25.89 -57.55 -44.24
CA GLN A 187 26.97 -58.39 -44.79
C GLN A 187 26.64 -58.99 -46.17
N SER A 188 25.47 -58.70 -46.77
CA SER A 188 25.02 -59.30 -48.04
C SER A 188 24.91 -58.34 -49.24
N ARG A 189 25.01 -57.01 -49.04
CA ARG A 189 24.92 -56.02 -50.12
C ARG A 189 25.90 -54.86 -49.94
N THR A 190 26.89 -54.81 -50.82
CA THR A 190 27.84 -53.70 -50.95
C THR A 190 27.22 -52.48 -51.64
N THR A 191 27.91 -51.33 -51.54
CA THR A 191 27.66 -50.07 -52.28
C THR A 191 26.35 -49.31 -52.00
N SER A 192 26.30 -48.58 -50.88
CA SER A 192 26.35 -47.10 -50.94
C SER A 192 26.66 -46.48 -49.57
N GLU A 193 27.70 -45.65 -49.49
CA GLU A 193 28.11 -45.00 -48.24
C GLU A 193 27.12 -43.98 -47.64
N PRO A 194 26.40 -43.12 -48.40
CA PRO A 194 25.55 -42.09 -47.78
C PRO A 194 24.40 -42.66 -46.94
N TYR A 195 23.89 -43.86 -47.26
CA TYR A 195 22.83 -44.51 -46.47
C TYR A 195 23.29 -44.89 -45.06
N MET A 196 24.52 -45.38 -44.91
CA MET A 196 25.10 -45.73 -43.60
C MET A 196 25.42 -44.48 -42.75
N SER A 197 25.69 -43.34 -43.38
CA SER A 197 25.80 -42.05 -42.67
C SER A 197 24.43 -41.61 -42.13
N ALA A 198 23.41 -41.58 -43.00
CA ALA A 198 22.06 -41.17 -42.62
C ALA A 198 21.47 -42.02 -41.48
N LEU A 199 21.62 -43.35 -41.53
CA LEU A 199 21.15 -44.26 -40.48
C LEU A 199 21.86 -44.02 -39.14
N LYS A 200 23.18 -43.76 -39.13
CA LYS A 200 23.92 -43.42 -37.91
C LYS A 200 23.45 -42.09 -37.31
N HIS A 201 23.25 -41.06 -38.13
CA HIS A 201 22.75 -39.76 -37.67
C HIS A 201 21.32 -39.85 -37.11
N SER A 202 20.42 -40.61 -37.75
CA SER A 202 19.05 -40.82 -37.25
C SER A 202 19.04 -41.53 -35.90
N CYS A 203 19.80 -42.63 -35.76
CA CYS A 203 19.89 -43.39 -34.51
C CYS A 203 20.52 -42.56 -33.38
N LEU A 204 21.55 -41.76 -33.66
CA LEU A 204 22.12 -40.81 -32.69
C LEU A 204 21.12 -39.74 -32.25
N ALA A 205 20.31 -39.20 -33.18
CA ALA A 205 19.29 -38.20 -32.85
C ALA A 205 18.19 -38.76 -31.93
N GLU A 206 17.74 -40.00 -32.19
CA GLU A 206 16.77 -40.70 -31.33
C GLU A 206 17.35 -40.98 -29.93
N LEU A 207 18.62 -41.40 -29.84
CA LEU A 207 19.29 -41.70 -28.57
C LEU A 207 19.52 -40.43 -27.74
N ILE A 208 19.88 -39.32 -28.38
CA ILE A 208 19.96 -37.99 -27.74
C ILE A 208 18.57 -37.53 -27.27
N GLY A 209 17.53 -37.70 -28.10
CA GLY A 209 16.14 -37.38 -27.73
C GLY A 209 15.64 -38.18 -26.53
N PHE A 210 15.98 -39.47 -26.45
CA PHE A 210 15.65 -40.33 -25.30
C PHE A 210 16.34 -39.85 -24.01
N LEU A 211 17.63 -39.50 -24.08
CA LEU A 211 18.38 -38.97 -22.93
C LEU A 211 17.80 -37.63 -22.43
N ILE A 212 17.49 -36.70 -23.34
CA ILE A 212 16.84 -35.42 -23.01
C ILE A 212 15.48 -35.65 -22.34
N PHE A 213 14.71 -36.64 -22.81
CA PHE A 213 13.42 -37.00 -22.21
C PHE A 213 13.59 -37.62 -20.81
N GLN A 214 14.61 -38.46 -20.60
CA GLN A 214 14.94 -39.05 -19.30
C GLN A 214 15.37 -37.99 -18.28
N ASP A 215 16.24 -37.05 -18.66
CA ASP A 215 16.66 -35.94 -17.79
C ASP A 215 15.47 -35.02 -17.46
N SER A 216 14.61 -34.74 -18.44
CA SER A 216 13.37 -33.97 -18.24
C SER A 216 12.45 -34.67 -17.23
N LEU A 217 12.25 -36.00 -17.35
CA LEU A 217 11.46 -36.80 -16.40
C LEU A 217 12.05 -36.75 -14.98
N GLN A 218 13.38 -36.79 -14.85
CA GLN A 218 14.08 -36.70 -13.56
C GLN A 218 13.97 -35.29 -12.94
N GLY A 219 14.00 -34.24 -13.77
CA GLY A 219 13.67 -32.87 -13.39
C GLY A 219 12.25 -32.76 -12.83
N TYR A 220 11.24 -33.25 -13.56
CA TYR A 220 9.85 -33.23 -13.11
C TYR A 220 9.61 -34.05 -11.83
N LYS A 221 10.30 -35.19 -11.64
CA LYS A 221 10.25 -35.95 -10.38
C LYS A 221 10.82 -35.15 -9.20
N SER A 222 11.94 -34.45 -9.42
CA SER A 222 12.55 -33.60 -8.39
C SER A 222 11.67 -32.39 -8.04
N GLN A 223 11.06 -31.75 -9.05
CA GLN A 223 10.15 -30.63 -8.88
C GLN A 223 8.88 -31.05 -8.12
N ASN A 224 8.26 -32.19 -8.46
CA ASN A 224 7.11 -32.71 -7.71
C ASN A 224 7.47 -33.03 -6.25
N LYS A 225 8.67 -33.54 -5.98
CA LYS A 225 9.13 -33.77 -4.59
C LYS A 225 9.30 -32.46 -3.81
N PHE A 226 9.77 -31.40 -4.44
CA PHE A 226 9.85 -30.06 -3.84
C PHE A 226 8.45 -29.49 -3.55
N LEU A 227 7.58 -29.44 -4.55
CA LEU A 227 6.22 -28.90 -4.43
C LEU A 227 5.40 -29.64 -3.36
N ASN A 228 5.52 -30.96 -3.26
CA ASN A 228 4.84 -31.71 -2.19
C ASN A 228 5.35 -31.37 -0.78
N LYS A 229 6.63 -31.02 -0.61
CA LYS A 229 7.18 -30.53 0.66
C LYS A 229 6.66 -29.13 0.98
N GLU A 230 6.69 -28.24 0.00
CA GLU A 230 6.18 -26.86 0.11
C GLU A 230 4.69 -26.82 0.47
N ILE A 231 3.87 -27.68 -0.16
CA ILE A 231 2.44 -27.84 0.16
C ILE A 231 2.22 -28.28 1.62
N LEU A 232 3.04 -29.20 2.14
CA LEU A 232 2.96 -29.63 3.54
C LEU A 232 3.33 -28.48 4.50
N GLU A 233 4.39 -27.74 4.22
CA GLU A 233 4.84 -26.60 5.03
C GLU A 233 3.84 -25.44 5.01
N LEU A 234 3.23 -25.15 3.85
CA LEU A 234 2.13 -24.19 3.73
C LEU A 234 0.85 -24.66 4.45
N THR A 235 0.57 -25.97 4.46
CA THR A 235 -0.58 -26.53 5.20
C THR A 235 -0.36 -26.40 6.71
N GLU A 236 0.86 -26.65 7.20
CA GLU A 236 1.26 -26.45 8.59
C GLU A 236 1.14 -24.98 9.00
N LEU A 237 1.64 -24.05 8.19
CA LEU A 237 1.50 -22.61 8.42
C LEU A 237 0.04 -22.15 8.43
N ARG A 238 -0.77 -22.61 7.48
CA ARG A 238 -2.22 -22.32 7.41
C ARG A 238 -2.96 -22.81 8.65
N ARG A 239 -2.71 -24.07 9.08
CA ARG A 239 -3.27 -24.65 10.31
C ARG A 239 -2.95 -23.80 11.54
N ASN A 240 -1.73 -23.29 11.61
CA ASN A 240 -1.28 -22.42 12.70
C ASN A 240 -1.87 -20.99 12.62
N ALA A 241 -2.24 -20.50 11.43
CA ALA A 241 -3.00 -19.26 11.27
C ALA A 241 -4.46 -19.42 11.72
N GLU A 242 -5.17 -20.44 11.21
CA GLU A 242 -6.58 -20.74 11.57
C GLU A 242 -6.76 -20.99 13.08
N ASN A 243 -5.75 -21.55 13.76
CA ASN A 243 -5.75 -21.71 15.23
C ASN A 243 -5.58 -20.38 15.98
N ARG A 244 -4.78 -19.44 15.46
CA ARG A 244 -4.61 -18.09 16.04
C ARG A 244 -5.86 -17.24 15.82
N GLU A 245 -6.47 -17.35 14.64
CA GLU A 245 -7.72 -16.69 14.27
C GLU A 245 -8.85 -17.07 15.23
N LYS A 246 -9.10 -18.37 15.44
CA LYS A 246 -10.08 -18.86 16.44
C LYS A 246 -9.78 -18.39 17.87
N ALA A 247 -8.50 -18.33 18.24
CA ALA A 247 -8.08 -17.83 19.55
C ALA A 247 -8.20 -16.29 19.70
N LEU A 248 -8.32 -15.55 18.60
CA LEU A 248 -8.63 -14.11 18.58
C LEU A 248 -10.14 -13.87 18.52
N GLU A 249 -10.87 -14.64 17.72
CA GLU A 249 -12.34 -14.61 17.63
C GLU A 249 -12.97 -14.88 19.01
N ALA A 250 -12.54 -15.94 19.71
CA ALA A 250 -12.99 -16.23 21.07
C ALA A 250 -12.68 -15.10 22.07
N LYS A 251 -11.58 -14.37 21.90
CA LYS A 251 -11.25 -13.19 22.71
C LYS A 251 -12.08 -11.97 22.35
N TYR A 252 -12.40 -11.79 21.06
CA TYR A 252 -13.27 -10.74 20.57
C TYR A 252 -14.68 -10.91 21.16
N THR A 253 -15.30 -12.09 21.03
CA THR A 253 -16.63 -12.37 21.61
C THR A 253 -16.66 -12.19 23.13
N ALA A 254 -15.58 -12.57 23.82
CA ALA A 254 -15.47 -12.36 25.27
C ALA A 254 -15.33 -10.87 25.68
N LEU A 255 -14.70 -10.04 24.83
CA LEU A 255 -14.62 -8.58 25.04
C LEU A 255 -15.94 -7.89 24.68
N GLU A 256 -16.60 -8.29 23.60
CA GLU A 256 -17.91 -7.80 23.16
C GLU A 256 -18.97 -8.08 24.23
N ALA A 257 -19.00 -9.29 24.79
CA ALA A 257 -19.87 -9.63 25.92
C ALA A 257 -19.59 -8.78 27.18
N LYS A 258 -18.33 -8.47 27.48
CA LYS A 258 -17.96 -7.56 28.59
C LYS A 258 -18.37 -6.11 28.31
N LEU A 259 -18.24 -5.65 27.06
CA LEU A 259 -18.65 -4.30 26.66
C LEU A 259 -20.17 -4.14 26.83
N CYS A 260 -20.98 -5.07 26.32
CA CYS A 260 -22.42 -5.08 26.53
C CYS A 260 -22.82 -5.13 28.01
N GLN A 261 -22.08 -5.85 28.87
CA GLN A 261 -22.31 -5.81 30.32
C GLN A 261 -22.05 -4.43 30.94
N VAL A 262 -20.99 -3.74 30.53
CA VAL A 262 -20.66 -2.38 31.00
C VAL A 262 -21.69 -1.37 30.48
N GLU A 263 -22.07 -1.45 29.20
CA GLU A 263 -23.10 -0.59 28.61
C GLU A 263 -24.44 -0.75 29.33
N CYS A 264 -24.90 -1.98 29.58
CA CYS A 264 -26.13 -2.23 30.35
C CYS A 264 -26.06 -1.65 31.77
N LYS A 265 -24.94 -1.82 32.50
CA LYS A 265 -24.75 -1.21 33.82
C LYS A 265 -24.79 0.32 33.77
N TYR A 266 -24.17 0.92 32.76
CA TYR A 266 -24.17 2.38 32.57
C TYR A 266 -25.55 2.92 32.16
N LEU A 267 -26.32 2.15 31.38
CA LEU A 267 -27.71 2.46 31.03
C LEU A 267 -28.63 2.49 32.26
N VAL A 268 -28.49 1.51 33.16
CA VAL A 268 -29.21 1.48 34.44
C VAL A 268 -28.87 2.72 35.28
N LEU A 269 -27.59 3.03 35.47
CA LEU A 269 -27.15 4.23 36.20
C LEU A 269 -27.70 5.54 35.57
N LEU A 270 -27.75 5.63 34.24
CA LEU A 270 -28.35 6.76 33.52
C LEU A 270 -29.89 6.82 33.59
N GLN A 271 -30.57 5.71 33.88
CA GLN A 271 -32.02 5.69 34.15
C GLN A 271 -32.31 6.12 35.59
N GLU A 272 -31.57 5.59 36.57
CA GLU A 272 -31.64 5.98 37.99
C GLU A 272 -31.47 7.50 38.15
N VAL A 273 -30.40 8.06 37.58
CA VAL A 273 -30.07 9.50 37.61
C VAL A 273 -31.09 10.38 36.86
N LYS A 274 -31.96 9.79 36.03
CA LYS A 274 -33.07 10.49 35.35
C LYS A 274 -34.41 10.33 36.05
N SER A 275 -34.50 9.59 37.15
CA SER A 275 -35.71 9.53 37.96
C SER A 275 -35.93 10.88 38.70
N PRO A 276 -37.13 11.49 38.64
CA PRO A 276 -37.40 12.74 39.31
C PRO A 276 -37.64 12.50 40.81
N VAL A 277 -36.67 12.93 41.64
CA VAL A 277 -36.74 12.82 43.11
C VAL A 277 -38.03 13.45 43.66
N CYS A 278 -38.91 12.63 44.24
CA CYS A 278 -40.15 13.10 44.85
C CYS A 278 -40.43 12.46 46.23
N SER A 279 -40.30 13.28 47.27
CA SER A 279 -40.91 13.12 48.60
C SER A 279 -40.73 11.79 49.37
N SER A 280 -39.68 11.77 50.20
CA SER A 280 -39.65 11.24 51.59
C SER A 280 -39.83 9.72 51.87
N SER A 281 -38.96 9.24 52.77
CA SER A 281 -39.01 7.98 53.56
C SER A 281 -38.46 6.67 52.98
N GLU A 282 -38.16 6.56 51.68
CA GLU A 282 -37.48 5.35 51.12
C GLU A 282 -35.97 5.56 50.81
N GLN A 283 -35.46 6.77 51.04
CA GLN A 283 -34.11 7.24 50.63
C GLN A 283 -32.91 6.41 51.10
N THR A 284 -33.06 5.50 52.06
CA THR A 284 -31.97 4.60 52.49
C THR A 284 -31.77 3.41 51.56
N GLN A 285 -32.81 2.84 50.95
CA GLN A 285 -32.67 1.60 50.18
C GLN A 285 -32.00 1.83 48.82
N ASP A 286 -32.43 2.84 48.06
CA ASP A 286 -31.82 3.15 46.75
C ASP A 286 -30.34 3.52 46.90
N HIS A 287 -30.00 4.30 47.93
CA HIS A 287 -28.61 4.66 48.23
C HIS A 287 -27.75 3.49 48.72
N GLU A 288 -28.33 2.50 49.40
CA GLU A 288 -27.68 1.24 49.77
C GLU A 288 -27.48 0.33 48.54
N VAL A 289 -28.44 0.30 47.60
CA VAL A 289 -28.31 -0.42 46.32
C VAL A 289 -27.23 0.22 45.43
N ILE A 290 -27.24 1.54 45.28
CA ILE A 290 -26.21 2.29 44.54
C ILE A 290 -24.83 2.10 45.20
N SER A 291 -24.74 2.13 46.53
CA SER A 291 -23.48 1.87 47.23
C SER A 291 -23.01 0.44 47.03
N ARG A 292 -23.89 -0.58 47.09
CA ARG A 292 -23.53 -1.97 46.76
C ARG A 292 -23.09 -2.15 45.31
N LEU A 293 -23.72 -1.47 44.35
CA LEU A 293 -23.30 -1.52 42.95
C LEU A 293 -21.93 -0.84 42.71
N LEU A 294 -21.59 0.18 43.51
CA LEU A 294 -20.25 0.78 43.57
C LEU A 294 -19.24 -0.13 44.26
N GLU A 295 -19.61 -0.76 45.39
CA GLU A 295 -18.76 -1.73 46.08
C GLU A 295 -18.50 -2.98 45.22
N ASP A 296 -19.51 -3.55 44.55
CA ASP A 296 -19.35 -4.65 43.59
C ASP A 296 -18.48 -4.24 42.39
N ALA A 297 -18.58 -2.99 41.92
CA ALA A 297 -17.72 -2.48 40.85
C ALA A 297 -16.26 -2.34 41.28
N LEU A 298 -16.00 -1.96 42.54
CA LEU A 298 -14.66 -1.86 43.13
C LEU A 298 -14.09 -3.24 43.53
N GLN A 299 -14.93 -4.15 44.04
CA GLN A 299 -14.54 -5.50 44.47
C GLN A 299 -14.35 -6.47 43.28
N ALA A 300 -14.96 -6.18 42.13
CA ALA A 300 -14.67 -6.86 40.87
C ALA A 300 -13.24 -6.62 40.36
N GLU A 301 -12.50 -5.64 40.90
CA GLU A 301 -11.06 -5.48 40.63
C GLU A 301 -10.16 -6.22 41.63
N THR A 302 -10.69 -6.70 42.77
CA THR A 302 -9.87 -7.21 43.90
C THR A 302 -10.01 -8.71 44.21
N SER A 303 -10.95 -9.43 43.59
CA SER A 303 -11.18 -10.86 43.89
C SER A 303 -10.25 -11.84 43.14
N ASP A 304 -9.76 -11.48 41.95
CA ASP A 304 -8.75 -12.24 41.20
C ASP A 304 -7.33 -11.63 41.37
N HIS A 305 -6.78 -11.72 42.58
CA HIS A 305 -5.40 -11.31 42.89
C HIS A 305 -4.32 -12.35 42.50
N GLN A 306 -4.60 -13.22 41.53
CA GLN A 306 -3.61 -14.03 40.81
C GLN A 306 -3.80 -13.82 39.31
N ASP A 307 -2.71 -13.59 38.58
CA ASP A 307 -2.68 -13.18 37.17
C ASP A 307 -3.43 -11.87 36.83
N HIS A 308 -3.09 -10.79 37.56
CA HIS A 308 -3.35 -9.40 37.17
C HIS A 308 -2.54 -8.94 35.93
N HIS A 309 -2.60 -9.70 34.83
CA HIS A 309 -2.55 -9.12 33.49
C HIS A 309 -3.88 -8.42 33.20
N ILE A 310 -4.16 -7.36 33.97
CA ILE A 310 -5.32 -6.48 33.76
C ILE A 310 -5.31 -6.04 32.29
N PHE A 311 -6.37 -6.38 31.57
CA PHE A 311 -6.53 -6.08 30.16
C PHE A 311 -6.84 -4.59 29.99
N LYS A 312 -5.83 -3.73 30.22
CA LYS A 312 -5.86 -2.31 29.86
C LYS A 312 -6.39 -2.22 28.42
N PRO A 313 -7.50 -1.51 28.16
CA PRO A 313 -8.21 -1.57 26.88
C PRO A 313 -7.34 -1.00 25.76
N ASN A 314 -6.53 -1.89 25.16
CA ASN A 314 -5.50 -1.67 24.15
C ASN A 314 -4.96 -0.23 24.15
N THR A 315 -4.35 0.19 25.27
CA THR A 315 -3.88 1.57 25.45
C THR A 315 -3.08 1.99 24.23
N VAL A 316 -3.57 3.02 23.53
CA VAL A 316 -2.90 3.59 22.37
C VAL A 316 -1.45 3.80 22.75
N SER A 317 -0.54 3.11 22.04
CA SER A 317 0.89 3.12 22.36
C SER A 317 1.37 4.56 22.46
N GLU A 318 2.08 4.90 23.54
CA GLU A 318 2.55 6.28 23.80
C GLU A 318 3.21 6.86 22.55
N TYR A 319 3.98 6.02 21.84
CA TYR A 319 4.57 6.32 20.54
C TYR A 319 3.99 5.44 19.43
N ASP A 320 3.90 6.00 18.22
CA ASP A 320 3.63 5.26 16.99
C ASP A 320 4.83 4.38 16.57
N LEU A 321 4.65 3.62 15.47
CA LEU A 321 5.69 2.78 14.87
C LEU A 321 7.00 3.54 14.57
N TYR A 322 6.90 4.85 14.37
CA TYR A 322 7.98 5.74 13.96
C TYR A 322 8.59 6.52 15.14
N GLY A 323 8.09 6.29 16.36
CA GLY A 323 8.59 6.90 17.59
C GLY A 323 8.02 8.28 17.90
N PHE A 324 6.93 8.73 17.28
CA PHE A 324 6.23 10.00 17.59
C PHE A 324 5.09 9.78 18.59
N LYS A 325 4.90 10.68 19.55
CA LYS A 325 3.81 10.62 20.53
C LYS A 325 2.45 10.59 19.82
N THR A 326 1.64 9.58 20.14
CA THR A 326 0.27 9.45 19.59
C THR A 326 -0.71 10.41 20.24
N VAL A 327 -0.45 10.80 21.48
CA VAL A 327 -1.21 11.76 22.28
C VAL A 327 -0.22 12.70 22.97
N PRO A 328 -0.15 13.98 22.59
CA PRO A 328 0.66 14.97 23.31
C PRO A 328 0.14 15.22 24.73
N GLU A 329 1.07 15.44 25.67
CA GLU A 329 0.72 15.64 27.09
C GLU A 329 0.21 17.06 27.39
N GLU A 330 0.52 18.03 26.53
CA GLU A 330 0.23 19.46 26.71
C GLU A 330 -1.13 19.89 26.10
N GLU A 331 -1.76 19.06 25.27
CA GLU A 331 -3.04 19.35 24.58
C GLU A 331 -4.25 19.34 25.54
N GLU A 332 -5.36 20.01 25.21
CA GLU A 332 -6.58 20.00 26.03
C GLU A 332 -7.24 18.60 26.07
N GLU A 333 -8.18 18.32 27.00
CA GLU A 333 -8.78 16.97 27.11
C GLU A 333 -9.54 16.56 25.83
N GLU A 334 -10.22 17.50 25.16
CA GLU A 334 -10.86 17.28 23.88
C GLU A 334 -9.83 16.98 22.76
N GLU A 335 -8.74 17.75 22.69
CA GLU A 335 -7.66 17.50 21.74
C GLU A 335 -6.98 16.13 21.96
N LYS A 336 -6.77 15.74 23.22
CA LYS A 336 -6.27 14.41 23.63
C LYS A 336 -7.23 13.29 23.25
N LEU A 337 -8.55 13.51 23.34
CA LEU A 337 -9.57 12.57 22.83
C LEU A 337 -9.48 12.44 21.31
N VAL A 338 -9.42 13.56 20.57
CA VAL A 338 -9.26 13.54 19.11
C VAL A 338 -7.93 12.90 18.70
N ALA A 339 -6.84 13.09 19.45
CA ALA A 339 -5.56 12.41 19.23
C ALA A 339 -5.67 10.88 19.38
N LYS A 340 -6.34 10.39 20.44
CA LYS A 340 -6.63 8.96 20.63
C LYS A 340 -7.47 8.38 19.47
N VAL A 341 -8.51 9.11 19.02
CA VAL A 341 -9.34 8.69 17.87
C VAL A 341 -8.48 8.56 16.61
N ARG A 342 -7.72 9.59 16.24
CA ARG A 342 -6.82 9.56 15.06
C ARG A 342 -5.84 8.39 15.11
N ALA A 343 -5.28 8.09 16.28
CA ALA A 343 -4.33 6.99 16.46
C ALA A 343 -4.99 5.60 16.34
N LEU A 344 -6.24 5.44 16.78
CA LEU A 344 -7.03 4.22 16.56
C LEU A 344 -7.44 4.06 15.09
N GLU A 345 -7.84 5.14 14.42
CA GLU A 345 -8.15 5.14 12.98
C GLU A 345 -6.93 4.74 12.13
N LEU A 346 -5.75 5.31 12.42
CA LEU A 346 -4.49 4.92 11.76
C LEU A 346 -4.15 3.44 11.99
N LYS A 347 -4.35 2.92 13.21
CA LYS A 347 -4.15 1.49 13.52
C LYS A 347 -5.10 0.61 12.71
N THR A 348 -6.38 0.96 12.64
CA THR A 348 -7.38 0.26 11.81
C THR A 348 -7.00 0.27 10.32
N LEU A 349 -6.54 1.40 9.78
CA LEU A 349 -6.11 1.51 8.38
C LEU A 349 -4.91 0.61 8.06
N SER A 350 -3.90 0.56 8.95
CA SER A 350 -2.71 -0.30 8.81
C SER A 350 -3.01 -1.81 8.91
N MET A 351 -4.11 -2.18 9.57
CA MET A 351 -4.56 -3.57 9.68
C MET A 351 -5.39 -4.07 8.47
N THR A 352 -5.57 -3.25 7.42
CA THR A 352 -6.33 -3.68 6.23
C THR A 352 -5.52 -4.56 5.27
N ASP A 353 -6.17 -5.55 4.66
CA ASP A 353 -5.62 -6.52 3.68
C ASP A 353 -4.69 -5.90 2.61
N GLN A 354 -4.93 -4.63 2.26
CA GLN A 354 -4.20 -3.96 1.19
C GLN A 354 -2.85 -3.36 1.64
N GLU A 355 -2.62 -3.08 2.93
CA GLU A 355 -1.28 -2.80 3.46
C GLU A 355 -0.47 -4.11 3.55
N VAL A 356 -1.09 -5.21 3.99
CA VAL A 356 -0.49 -6.57 3.92
C VAL A 356 -0.11 -6.91 2.47
N SER A 357 -0.97 -6.59 1.51
CA SER A 357 -0.69 -6.72 0.07
C SER A 357 0.44 -5.81 -0.45
N VAL A 358 0.84 -4.76 0.27
CA VAL A 358 2.04 -3.96 -0.07
C VAL A 358 3.29 -4.64 0.50
N GLY A 359 3.26 -5.11 1.75
CA GLY A 359 4.35 -5.88 2.36
C GLY A 359 4.76 -7.08 1.50
N VAL A 360 3.80 -7.94 1.15
CA VAL A 360 4.05 -9.14 0.31
C VAL A 360 4.63 -8.79 -1.06
N LYS A 361 4.30 -7.63 -1.66
CA LYS A 361 4.91 -7.21 -2.93
C LYS A 361 6.37 -6.78 -2.77
N TRP A 362 6.71 -6.13 -1.66
CA TRP A 362 8.09 -5.80 -1.33
C TRP A 362 8.93 -7.03 -1.02
N GLU A 363 8.41 -8.00 -0.25
CA GLU A 363 9.08 -9.28 0.00
C GLU A 363 9.38 -10.02 -1.30
N ASN A 364 8.39 -10.16 -2.19
CA ASN A 364 8.57 -10.79 -3.51
C ASN A 364 9.61 -10.08 -4.37
N TYR A 365 9.68 -8.75 -4.34
CA TYR A 365 10.67 -7.97 -5.08
C TYR A 365 12.10 -8.11 -4.52
N LEU A 366 12.25 -8.14 -3.19
CA LEU A 366 13.56 -8.35 -2.55
C LEU A 366 14.06 -9.79 -2.69
N ALA A 367 13.13 -10.76 -2.72
CA ALA A 367 13.43 -12.16 -3.02
C ALA A 367 13.83 -12.36 -4.49
N SER A 368 13.08 -11.80 -5.45
CA SER A 368 13.38 -11.93 -6.89
C SER A 368 14.70 -11.28 -7.29
N THR A 369 15.11 -10.21 -6.59
CA THR A 369 16.43 -9.58 -6.75
C THR A 369 17.57 -10.35 -6.08
N LEU A 370 17.32 -11.49 -5.43
CA LEU A 370 18.32 -12.33 -4.74
C LEU A 370 19.19 -11.54 -3.75
N ASN A 371 18.61 -10.56 -3.07
CA ASN A 371 19.31 -9.60 -2.20
C ASN A 371 20.45 -8.80 -2.85
N ARG A 372 20.54 -8.75 -4.19
CA ARG A 372 21.48 -7.88 -4.91
C ARG A 372 21.18 -6.39 -4.65
N ASP A 373 22.06 -5.52 -5.16
CA ASP A 373 21.85 -4.08 -5.13
C ASP A 373 20.54 -3.69 -5.81
N LEU A 374 19.84 -2.73 -5.22
CA LEU A 374 18.64 -2.15 -5.81
C LEU A 374 19.01 -1.43 -7.12
N VAL A 375 18.11 -1.48 -8.10
CA VAL A 375 18.26 -0.83 -9.42
C VAL A 375 17.01 -0.04 -9.72
N ARG A 376 17.14 1.13 -10.37
CA ARG A 376 16.01 1.98 -10.75
C ARG A 376 15.16 1.31 -11.85
N SER A 377 14.16 0.55 -11.46
CA SER A 377 13.15 -0.05 -12.36
C SER A 377 11.80 0.68 -12.29
N PRO A 378 10.92 0.54 -13.30
CA PRO A 378 9.53 0.98 -13.22
C PRO A 378 8.74 0.29 -12.09
N GLU A 379 9.12 -0.93 -11.76
CA GLU A 379 8.55 -1.74 -10.68
C GLU A 379 8.91 -1.19 -9.30
N LEU A 380 10.19 -0.97 -9.00
CA LEU A 380 10.64 -0.33 -7.76
C LEU A 380 10.00 1.06 -7.60
N LYS A 381 9.84 1.79 -8.71
CA LYS A 381 9.11 3.06 -8.73
C LYS A 381 7.63 2.90 -8.31
N ALA A 382 6.95 1.85 -8.75
CA ALA A 382 5.58 1.57 -8.37
C ALA A 382 5.47 1.16 -6.89
N LEU A 383 6.38 0.28 -6.42
CA LEU A 383 6.46 -0.15 -5.02
C LEU A 383 6.69 1.03 -4.07
N ILE A 384 7.64 1.91 -4.36
CA ILE A 384 7.92 3.13 -3.56
C ILE A 384 6.70 4.07 -3.52
N ARG A 385 5.90 4.13 -4.59
CA ARG A 385 4.66 4.92 -4.63
C ARG A 385 3.49 4.30 -3.86
N CYS A 386 3.57 3.02 -3.51
CA CYS A 386 2.68 2.38 -2.55
C CYS A 386 3.14 2.55 -1.09
N GLY A 387 4.33 3.13 -0.87
CA GLY A 387 5.00 3.21 0.44
C GLY A 387 5.99 2.05 0.66
N VAL A 388 7.06 2.34 1.40
CA VAL A 388 8.06 1.32 1.81
C VAL A 388 7.67 0.75 3.19
N PRO A 389 7.74 -0.57 3.42
CA PRO A 389 7.60 -1.15 4.75
C PRO A 389 8.66 -0.63 5.73
N HIS A 390 8.32 -0.56 7.02
CA HIS A 390 9.17 0.09 8.04
C HIS A 390 10.56 -0.57 8.12
N GLU A 391 10.59 -1.90 8.17
CA GLU A 391 11.76 -2.77 8.19
C GLU A 391 12.63 -2.72 6.92
N HIS A 392 12.14 -2.14 5.82
CA HIS A 392 12.89 -2.01 4.56
C HIS A 392 13.36 -0.57 4.30
N ARG A 393 12.77 0.41 4.99
CA ARG A 393 13.00 1.84 4.73
C ARG A 393 14.46 2.25 4.86
N SER A 394 15.19 1.75 5.86
CA SER A 394 16.62 2.02 6.04
C SER A 394 17.44 1.66 4.79
N ARG A 395 17.33 0.41 4.31
CA ARG A 395 18.01 -0.09 3.09
C ARG A 395 17.62 0.72 1.84
N VAL A 396 16.33 1.03 1.68
CA VAL A 396 15.83 1.78 0.51
C VAL A 396 16.30 3.23 0.52
N TRP A 397 16.28 3.90 1.69
CA TRP A 397 16.74 5.28 1.84
C TRP A 397 18.25 5.40 1.68
N GLN A 398 19.04 4.51 2.31
CA GLN A 398 20.50 4.49 2.20
C GLN A 398 20.93 4.32 0.73
N TRP A 399 20.26 3.43 0.01
CA TRP A 399 20.49 3.25 -1.43
C TRP A 399 20.08 4.47 -2.26
N CYS A 400 18.92 5.10 -1.99
CA CYS A 400 18.51 6.31 -2.69
C CYS A 400 19.52 7.46 -2.47
N VAL A 401 19.93 7.71 -1.23
CA VAL A 401 20.93 8.73 -0.88
C VAL A 401 22.25 8.44 -1.60
N SER A 402 22.77 7.22 -1.47
CA SER A 402 24.00 6.78 -2.12
C SER A 402 23.95 6.96 -3.64
N PHE A 403 22.85 6.59 -4.29
CA PHE A 403 22.65 6.75 -5.73
C PHE A 403 22.78 8.22 -6.19
N HIS A 404 22.23 9.17 -5.42
CA HIS A 404 22.27 10.59 -5.79
C HIS A 404 23.60 11.26 -5.46
N VAL A 405 24.22 10.97 -4.30
CA VAL A 405 25.50 11.58 -3.93
C VAL A 405 26.71 10.95 -4.62
N LYS A 406 26.58 9.75 -5.19
CA LYS A 406 27.70 8.95 -5.73
C LYS A 406 28.73 9.76 -6.50
N LYS A 407 28.30 10.53 -7.51
CA LYS A 407 29.20 11.34 -8.36
C LYS A 407 30.05 12.37 -7.61
N PHE A 408 29.64 12.75 -6.41
CA PHE A 408 30.36 13.69 -5.54
C PHE A 408 31.12 12.96 -4.43
N ARG A 409 30.53 11.91 -3.82
CA ARG A 409 31.16 11.07 -2.78
C ARG A 409 32.37 10.30 -3.34
N ASP A 410 32.28 9.77 -4.56
CA ASP A 410 33.36 9.05 -5.25
C ASP A 410 34.60 9.92 -5.55
N ASN A 411 34.48 11.25 -5.46
CA ASN A 411 35.56 12.23 -5.68
C ASN A 411 36.11 12.83 -4.37
N LEU A 412 35.70 12.30 -3.21
CA LEU A 412 36.10 12.78 -1.88
C LEU A 412 36.82 11.67 -1.11
N ALA A 413 37.59 12.05 -0.09
CA ALA A 413 38.27 11.09 0.78
C ALA A 413 37.25 10.26 1.59
N PRO A 414 37.50 8.96 1.86
CA PRO A 414 36.55 8.13 2.62
C PRO A 414 36.24 8.65 4.04
N ASP A 415 37.18 9.37 4.65
CA ASP A 415 37.09 9.97 5.98
C ASP A 415 36.53 11.41 5.98
N TYR A 416 36.14 11.95 4.83
CA TYR A 416 35.75 13.35 4.63
C TYR A 416 34.73 13.89 5.65
N TYR A 417 33.75 13.07 6.06
CA TYR A 417 32.79 13.47 7.09
C TYR A 417 33.43 13.63 8.48
N GLU A 418 34.34 12.74 8.88
CA GLU A 418 35.07 12.86 10.14
C GLU A 418 36.11 14.00 10.06
N THR A 419 36.69 14.27 8.88
CA THR A 419 37.50 15.47 8.64
C THR A 419 36.70 16.75 8.93
N LEU A 420 35.46 16.83 8.44
CA LEU A 420 34.55 17.96 8.73
C LEU A 420 34.17 18.04 10.21
N LEU A 421 33.99 16.92 10.89
CA LEU A 421 33.72 16.90 12.33
C LEU A 421 34.93 17.38 13.16
N ASN A 422 36.16 17.05 12.78
CA ASN A 422 37.36 17.59 13.42
C ASN A 422 37.44 19.11 13.23
N VAL A 423 37.29 19.61 12.00
CA VAL A 423 37.21 21.06 11.72
C VAL A 423 36.10 21.75 12.52
N ALA A 424 34.97 21.06 12.75
CA ALA A 424 33.85 21.57 13.55
C ALA A 424 34.09 21.57 15.08
N ARG A 425 35.00 20.75 15.59
CA ARG A 425 35.45 20.76 17.00
C ARG A 425 36.49 21.86 17.22
N ASP A 426 37.41 22.03 16.28
CA ASP A 426 38.59 22.89 16.43
C ASP A 426 38.33 24.38 16.16
N LYS A 427 37.26 24.73 15.42
CA LYS A 427 37.02 26.11 14.95
C LYS A 427 35.61 26.62 15.25
N PRO A 428 35.47 27.88 15.71
CA PRO A 428 34.15 28.49 15.90
C PRO A 428 33.45 28.67 14.55
N ASN A 429 32.19 28.23 14.46
CA ASN A 429 31.35 28.38 13.27
C ASN A 429 30.20 29.36 13.57
N PRO A 430 29.94 30.40 12.73
CA PRO A 430 28.81 31.32 12.92
C PRO A 430 27.43 30.65 13.05
N ALA A 431 27.24 29.47 12.45
CA ALA A 431 26.00 28.70 12.56
C ALA A 431 25.77 28.09 13.95
N SER A 432 26.83 27.85 14.73
CA SER A 432 26.81 27.07 15.98
C SER A 432 25.72 27.53 16.95
N LYS A 433 25.63 28.84 17.23
CA LYS A 433 24.62 29.39 18.15
C LYS A 433 23.17 29.13 17.67
N GLN A 434 22.91 29.18 16.37
CA GLN A 434 21.56 28.93 15.85
C GLN A 434 21.25 27.43 15.78
N ILE A 435 22.25 26.59 15.52
CA ILE A 435 22.11 25.13 15.59
C ILE A 435 21.70 24.73 17.01
N GLU A 436 22.41 25.16 18.06
CA GLU A 436 22.09 24.81 19.46
C GLU A 436 20.66 25.22 19.88
N LEU A 437 20.22 26.42 19.49
CA LEU A 437 18.84 26.90 19.72
C LEU A 437 17.77 26.06 18.98
N ASP A 438 18.16 25.40 17.88
CA ASP A 438 17.27 24.61 17.05
C ASP A 438 17.23 23.13 17.47
N LEU A 439 18.30 22.58 18.05
CA LEU A 439 18.38 21.17 18.46
C LEU A 439 17.21 20.75 19.36
N LEU A 440 17.01 21.45 20.48
CA LEU A 440 16.02 21.07 21.50
C LEU A 440 14.55 21.29 21.07
N ARG A 441 14.32 22.01 19.96
CA ARG A 441 13.01 22.23 19.33
C ARG A 441 12.82 21.42 18.03
N THR A 442 13.66 20.42 17.81
CA THR A 442 13.60 19.53 16.64
C THR A 442 12.89 18.22 17.01
N LEU A 443 11.73 17.97 16.39
CA LEU A 443 10.89 16.78 16.64
C LEU A 443 10.67 16.47 18.16
N PRO A 444 10.26 17.45 19.00
CA PRO A 444 10.15 17.24 20.45
C PRO A 444 9.18 16.09 20.82
N ASN A 445 8.18 15.84 19.96
CA ASN A 445 7.22 14.75 20.13
C ASN A 445 7.81 13.36 19.76
N ASN A 446 9.06 13.25 19.34
CA ASN A 446 9.69 11.97 18.97
C ASN A 446 10.67 11.49 20.05
N LYS A 447 10.59 10.21 20.42
CA LYS A 447 11.38 9.54 21.48
C LYS A 447 12.91 9.65 21.33
N HIS A 448 13.41 9.95 20.12
CA HIS A 448 14.85 10.11 19.87
C HIS A 448 15.37 11.54 20.10
N TYR A 449 14.48 12.50 20.33
CA TYR A 449 14.78 13.93 20.51
C TYR A 449 14.05 14.59 21.69
N SER A 450 13.15 13.87 22.38
CA SER A 450 12.32 14.36 23.49
C SER A 450 13.07 14.76 24.77
N SER A 451 14.40 14.63 24.81
CA SER A 451 15.24 15.04 25.92
C SER A 451 16.55 15.66 25.42
N PRO A 452 17.12 16.70 26.07
CA PRO A 452 18.47 17.19 25.79
C PRO A 452 19.57 16.12 25.88
N SER A 453 19.34 15.04 26.64
CA SER A 453 20.26 13.90 26.77
C SER A 453 20.02 12.78 25.74
N ALA A 454 19.00 12.90 24.87
CA ALA A 454 18.69 11.87 23.88
C ALA A 454 19.78 11.77 22.81
N GLY A 455 20.21 10.54 22.47
CA GLY A 455 21.33 10.31 21.55
C GLY A 455 21.15 10.88 20.14
N GLY A 456 19.92 11.14 19.71
CA GLY A 456 19.62 11.84 18.46
C GLY A 456 20.14 13.27 18.45
N ILE A 457 20.13 13.99 19.57
CA ILE A 457 20.56 15.39 19.68
C ILE A 457 22.05 15.56 19.34
N GLN A 458 22.93 14.67 19.81
CA GLN A 458 24.36 14.74 19.47
C GLN A 458 24.62 14.35 18.01
N LYS A 459 23.94 13.33 17.47
CA LYS A 459 24.03 12.98 16.04
C LYS A 459 23.59 14.17 15.16
N LEU A 460 22.49 14.83 15.52
CA LEU A 460 21.94 16.00 14.85
C LEU A 460 22.91 17.19 14.88
N ARG A 461 23.47 17.51 16.06
CA ARG A 461 24.53 18.52 16.25
C ARG A 461 25.73 18.29 15.34
N ASN A 462 26.27 17.07 15.36
CA ASN A 462 27.42 16.66 14.55
C ASN A 462 27.18 16.92 13.05
N ILE A 463 26.05 16.44 12.52
CA ILE A 463 25.72 16.54 11.09
C ILE A 463 25.54 18.00 10.64
N LEU A 464 24.81 18.81 11.41
CA LEU A 464 24.55 20.22 11.07
C LEU A 464 25.84 21.05 11.12
N MET A 465 26.70 20.79 12.11
CA MET A 465 28.00 21.45 12.21
C MET A 465 28.92 21.05 11.05
N ALA A 466 29.03 19.76 10.70
CA ALA A 466 29.78 19.29 9.53
C ALA A 466 29.27 19.90 8.21
N PHE A 467 27.95 19.96 8.03
CA PHE A 467 27.34 20.56 6.84
C PHE A 467 27.63 22.06 6.71
N SER A 468 27.57 22.81 7.81
CA SER A 468 27.86 24.25 7.80
C SER A 468 29.33 24.59 7.53
N TRP A 469 30.25 23.62 7.68
CA TRP A 469 31.62 23.72 7.18
C TRP A 469 31.80 23.24 5.73
N ARG A 470 31.02 22.25 5.29
CA ARG A 470 31.00 21.80 3.88
C ARG A 470 30.55 22.93 2.94
N ASN A 471 29.51 23.66 3.33
CA ASN A 471 28.84 24.64 2.46
C ASN A 471 28.65 25.98 3.20
N PRO A 472 29.69 26.83 3.31
CA PRO A 472 29.63 28.08 4.09
C PRO A 472 28.67 29.14 3.55
N ASP A 473 28.34 29.11 2.25
CA ASP A 473 27.40 30.05 1.60
C ASP A 473 25.98 29.89 2.14
N ILE A 474 25.59 28.65 2.44
CA ILE A 474 24.37 28.30 3.16
C ILE A 474 24.61 28.37 4.68
N GLY A 475 25.70 27.76 5.15
CA GLY A 475 26.01 27.59 6.56
C GLY A 475 24.94 26.75 7.26
N TYR A 476 23.98 27.42 7.89
CA TYR A 476 22.79 26.79 8.46
C TYR A 476 21.54 27.63 8.17
N CYS A 477 20.56 27.01 7.53
CA CYS A 477 19.20 27.52 7.45
C CYS A 477 18.32 26.84 8.50
N GLN A 478 17.51 27.61 9.23
CA GLN A 478 16.45 27.05 10.07
C GLN A 478 15.57 26.12 9.22
N GLY A 479 15.35 24.89 9.70
CA GLY A 479 14.66 23.83 8.96
C GLY A 479 15.56 22.69 8.50
N LEU A 480 16.87 22.91 8.31
CA LEU A 480 17.80 21.82 7.98
C LEU A 480 17.90 20.79 9.12
N ASN A 481 17.74 21.24 10.37
CA ASN A 481 17.58 20.39 11.55
C ASN A 481 16.44 19.35 11.40
N ARG A 482 15.30 19.77 10.86
CA ARG A 482 14.11 18.90 10.69
C ARG A 482 14.33 17.84 9.62
N LEU A 483 15.07 18.17 8.56
CA LEU A 483 15.48 17.21 7.53
C LEU A 483 16.43 16.14 8.08
N VAL A 484 17.48 16.56 8.80
CA VAL A 484 18.46 15.65 9.40
C VAL A 484 17.79 14.75 10.45
N ALA A 485 16.92 15.30 11.30
CA ALA A 485 16.27 14.54 12.35
C ALA A 485 15.35 13.43 11.81
N VAL A 486 14.70 13.64 10.67
CA VAL A 486 13.94 12.58 9.98
C VAL A 486 14.85 11.58 9.27
N ALA A 487 15.94 12.02 8.63
CA ALA A 487 16.93 11.12 8.04
C ALA A 487 17.53 10.16 9.10
N LEU A 488 17.88 10.69 10.28
CA LEU A 488 18.42 9.95 11.43
C LEU A 488 17.48 8.90 12.05
N LEU A 489 16.20 8.86 11.69
CA LEU A 489 15.28 7.80 12.14
C LEU A 489 15.48 6.47 11.39
N TYR A 490 16.17 6.50 10.23
CA TYR A 490 16.41 5.32 9.38
C TYR A 490 17.83 5.20 8.83
N LEU A 491 18.66 6.24 8.95
CA LEU A 491 20.03 6.29 8.45
C LEU A 491 21.01 6.53 9.60
N ASP A 492 22.19 5.91 9.51
CA ASP A 492 23.29 6.22 10.40
C ASP A 492 23.87 7.62 10.18
N GLN A 493 24.70 8.08 11.12
CA GLN A 493 25.08 9.49 11.22
C GLN A 493 25.73 10.04 9.93
N GLU A 494 26.58 9.26 9.26
CA GLU A 494 27.19 9.70 7.99
C GLU A 494 26.20 9.68 6.81
N ASP A 495 25.37 8.63 6.69
CA ASP A 495 24.39 8.56 5.60
C ASP A 495 23.25 9.58 5.79
N ALA A 496 22.94 9.98 7.02
CA ALA A 496 22.06 11.11 7.31
C ALA A 496 22.71 12.46 6.92
N PHE A 497 24.02 12.63 7.07
CA PHE A 497 24.76 13.77 6.49
C PHE A 497 24.72 13.75 4.96
N TRP A 498 24.97 12.61 4.32
CA TRP A 498 24.84 12.49 2.86
C TRP A 498 23.40 12.70 2.37
N SER A 499 22.39 12.35 3.18
CA SER A 499 20.99 12.65 2.90
C SER A 499 20.72 14.16 2.88
N LEU A 500 21.25 14.91 3.87
CA LEU A 500 21.18 16.37 3.86
C LEU A 500 21.88 16.97 2.62
N VAL A 501 23.08 16.47 2.28
CA VAL A 501 23.81 16.88 1.07
C VAL A 501 23.00 16.60 -0.21
N ALA A 502 22.36 15.43 -0.33
CA ALA A 502 21.50 15.10 -1.46
C ALA A 502 20.31 16.08 -1.58
N ILE A 503 19.65 16.39 -0.46
CA ILE A 503 18.50 17.29 -0.44
C ILE A 503 18.93 18.73 -0.82
N VAL A 504 19.97 19.25 -0.18
CA VAL A 504 20.37 20.66 -0.33
C VAL A 504 21.12 20.93 -1.63
N GLU A 505 22.02 20.04 -2.07
CA GLU A 505 22.93 20.29 -3.20
C GLU A 505 22.51 19.59 -4.50
N VAL A 506 21.66 18.55 -4.45
CA VAL A 506 21.25 17.76 -5.63
C VAL A 506 19.76 17.91 -5.96
N PHE A 507 18.88 18.01 -4.97
CA PHE A 507 17.43 18.12 -5.20
C PHE A 507 16.95 19.57 -5.29
N MET A 508 17.32 20.42 -4.33
CA MET A 508 16.86 21.80 -4.29
C MET A 508 17.68 22.71 -5.23
N PRO A 509 17.11 23.83 -5.71
CA PRO A 509 17.89 24.91 -6.32
C PRO A 509 19.00 25.39 -5.37
N ARG A 510 20.15 25.81 -5.90
CA ARG A 510 21.29 26.29 -5.09
C ARG A 510 20.89 27.39 -4.10
N ASP A 511 20.06 28.33 -4.56
CA ASP A 511 19.66 29.50 -3.78
C ASP A 511 18.51 29.24 -2.79
N TYR A 512 18.08 27.98 -2.62
CA TYR A 512 16.87 27.61 -1.89
C TYR A 512 16.97 27.78 -0.37
N TYR A 513 18.10 27.38 0.21
CA TYR A 513 18.43 27.50 1.64
C TYR A 513 19.44 28.61 1.95
N THR A 514 19.74 29.48 0.99
CA THR A 514 20.57 30.67 1.22
C THR A 514 19.85 31.71 2.08
N LYS A 515 20.58 32.72 2.59
CA LYS A 515 20.03 33.77 3.48
C LYS A 515 18.85 34.56 2.89
N THR A 516 18.69 34.59 1.57
CA THR A 516 17.56 35.24 0.87
C THR A 516 16.39 34.29 0.62
N LEU A 517 16.59 32.97 0.78
CA LEU A 517 15.62 31.92 0.47
C LEU A 517 15.01 32.02 -0.94
N LEU A 518 15.76 32.59 -1.89
CA LEU A 518 15.31 32.92 -3.25
C LEU A 518 14.68 31.71 -3.95
N GLY A 519 15.32 30.54 -3.88
CA GLY A 519 14.76 29.31 -4.47
C GLY A 519 13.44 28.86 -3.80
N SER A 520 13.29 29.06 -2.49
CA SER A 520 12.07 28.72 -1.75
C SER A 520 10.91 29.66 -2.09
N GLN A 521 11.19 30.97 -2.23
CA GLN A 521 10.21 31.98 -2.66
C GLN A 521 9.74 31.75 -4.10
N VAL A 522 10.67 31.44 -5.01
CA VAL A 522 10.36 31.04 -6.39
C VAL A 522 9.43 29.82 -6.41
N ASP A 523 9.71 28.81 -5.60
CA ASP A 523 8.87 27.61 -5.53
C ASP A 523 7.45 27.88 -5.00
N GLN A 524 7.23 28.85 -4.11
CA GLN A 524 5.85 29.26 -3.74
C GLN A 524 5.11 29.89 -4.93
N ARG A 525 5.78 30.65 -5.79
CA ARG A 525 5.16 31.19 -7.02
C ARG A 525 4.84 30.10 -8.03
N VAL A 526 5.76 29.15 -8.20
CA VAL A 526 5.53 27.95 -9.02
C VAL A 526 4.40 27.08 -8.44
N PHE A 527 4.23 27.05 -7.12
CA PHE A 527 3.12 26.34 -6.48
C PHE A 527 1.77 27.06 -6.66
N ARG A 528 1.70 28.38 -6.51
CA ARG A 528 0.50 29.18 -6.83
C ARG A 528 0.08 29.03 -8.29
N ASP A 529 1.05 29.07 -9.21
CA ASP A 529 0.91 28.76 -10.64
C ASP A 529 0.32 27.36 -10.93
N LEU A 530 0.57 26.40 -10.04
CA LEU A 530 0.07 25.02 -10.15
C LEU A 530 -1.27 24.84 -9.44
N MET A 531 -1.54 25.60 -8.37
CA MET A 531 -2.87 25.69 -7.74
C MET A 531 -3.88 26.27 -8.74
N SER A 532 -3.52 27.32 -9.49
CA SER A 532 -4.39 27.89 -10.52
C SER A 532 -4.62 26.94 -11.72
N GLU A 533 -3.59 26.18 -12.12
CA GLU A 533 -3.68 25.19 -13.21
C GLU A 533 -4.50 23.95 -12.81
N LYS A 534 -4.25 23.37 -11.63
CA LYS A 534 -4.79 22.05 -11.23
C LYS A 534 -6.04 22.13 -10.35
N LEU A 535 -6.19 23.20 -9.56
CA LEU A 535 -7.28 23.39 -8.59
C LEU A 535 -7.96 24.78 -8.75
N PRO A 536 -8.40 25.16 -9.97
CA PRO A 536 -8.83 26.53 -10.26
C PRO A 536 -9.98 27.03 -9.38
N ARG A 537 -10.94 26.16 -9.01
CA ARG A 537 -12.03 26.49 -8.07
C ARG A 537 -11.48 26.96 -6.72
N LEU A 538 -10.59 26.17 -6.14
CA LEU A 538 -10.00 26.42 -4.83
C LEU A 538 -9.03 27.61 -4.82
N HIS A 539 -8.26 27.77 -5.90
CA HIS A 539 -7.41 28.96 -6.06
C HIS A 539 -8.25 30.24 -6.14
N ALA A 540 -9.28 30.28 -6.99
CA ALA A 540 -10.19 31.44 -7.08
C ALA A 540 -10.91 31.74 -5.75
N HIS A 541 -11.24 30.70 -4.97
CA HIS A 541 -11.81 30.84 -3.63
C HIS A 541 -10.83 31.49 -2.65
N PHE A 542 -9.57 31.05 -2.61
CA PHE A 542 -8.54 31.68 -1.78
C PHE A 542 -8.25 33.13 -2.19
N GLU A 543 -8.20 33.45 -3.50
CA GLU A 543 -8.04 34.82 -3.99
C GLU A 543 -9.24 35.71 -3.62
N HIS A 544 -10.48 35.21 -3.74
CA HIS A 544 -11.70 35.93 -3.38
C HIS A 544 -11.71 36.34 -1.90
N TYR A 545 -11.37 35.41 -1.01
CA TYR A 545 -11.26 35.66 0.44
C TYR A 545 -9.88 36.21 0.87
N LYS A 546 -8.97 36.50 -0.07
CA LYS A 546 -7.62 37.04 0.16
C LYS A 546 -6.78 36.21 1.16
N VAL A 547 -6.95 34.90 1.13
CA VAL A 547 -6.25 33.94 2.01
C VAL A 547 -4.97 33.47 1.33
N ASP A 548 -3.83 34.05 1.69
CA ASP A 548 -2.53 33.56 1.21
C ASP A 548 -2.15 32.24 1.88
N PHE A 549 -2.24 31.15 1.11
CA PHE A 549 -1.80 29.82 1.56
C PHE A 549 -0.28 29.68 1.64
N SER A 550 0.51 30.58 1.03
CA SER A 550 1.97 30.54 1.07
C SER A 550 2.53 30.63 2.50
N LEU A 551 1.81 31.33 3.39
CA LEU A 551 2.08 31.43 4.83
C LEU A 551 2.20 30.06 5.53
N ILE A 552 1.56 29.02 4.99
CA ILE A 552 1.61 27.65 5.50
C ILE A 552 2.45 26.75 4.58
N THR A 553 2.27 26.84 3.25
CA THR A 553 2.97 25.96 2.31
C THR A 553 4.47 26.25 2.21
N PHE A 554 4.94 27.45 2.56
CA PHE A 554 6.38 27.74 2.63
C PHE A 554 7.10 26.79 3.58
N ASN A 555 6.51 26.46 4.75
CA ASN A 555 7.11 25.52 5.69
C ASN A 555 7.14 24.10 5.14
N TRP A 556 6.04 23.63 4.54
CA TRP A 556 5.97 22.28 3.94
C TRP A 556 7.05 22.06 2.88
N PHE A 557 7.35 23.10 2.12
CA PHE A 557 8.39 23.10 1.09
C PHE A 557 9.80 23.16 1.69
N LEU A 558 10.03 24.03 2.68
CA LEU A 558 11.32 24.19 3.35
C LEU A 558 11.78 22.91 4.07
N VAL A 559 10.87 22.21 4.75
CA VAL A 559 11.19 21.03 5.59
C VAL A 559 10.55 19.72 5.15
N VAL A 560 10.06 19.62 3.90
CA VAL A 560 9.47 18.38 3.32
C VAL A 560 8.39 17.77 4.23
N PHE A 561 7.38 18.58 4.52
CA PHE A 561 6.19 18.26 5.36
C PHE A 561 6.44 17.81 6.81
N VAL A 562 7.65 17.94 7.33
CA VAL A 562 7.94 17.59 8.73
C VAL A 562 7.09 18.43 9.71
N ASP A 563 6.51 17.76 10.72
CA ASP A 563 5.44 18.24 11.63
C ASP A 563 4.15 18.75 10.95
N SER A 564 4.03 18.66 9.62
CA SER A 564 2.91 19.21 8.85
C SER A 564 1.83 18.17 8.55
N VAL A 565 2.16 16.88 8.53
CA VAL A 565 1.26 15.74 8.25
C VAL A 565 1.50 14.62 9.27
N VAL A 566 0.57 13.67 9.39
CA VAL A 566 0.76 12.49 10.24
C VAL A 566 1.92 11.60 9.75
N SER A 567 2.59 10.92 10.67
CA SER A 567 3.83 10.18 10.44
C SER A 567 3.78 9.22 9.26
N ASP A 568 2.70 8.44 9.10
CA ASP A 568 2.54 7.49 7.99
C ASP A 568 2.63 8.18 6.62
N ILE A 569 1.95 9.32 6.48
CA ILE A 569 1.99 10.14 5.27
C ILE A 569 3.37 10.78 5.12
N LEU A 570 4.00 11.27 6.20
CA LEU A 570 5.33 11.86 6.16
C LEU A 570 6.36 10.88 5.57
N PHE A 571 6.40 9.63 6.05
CA PHE A 571 7.37 8.65 5.58
C PHE A 571 7.08 8.18 4.15
N LYS A 572 5.81 7.98 3.78
CA LYS A 572 5.44 7.63 2.39
C LYS A 572 5.71 8.80 1.41
N ILE A 573 5.66 10.07 1.86
CA ILE A 573 6.14 11.23 1.09
C ILE A 573 7.66 11.19 0.93
N TRP A 574 8.40 10.95 2.02
CA TRP A 574 9.87 10.90 2.01
C TRP A 574 10.41 9.75 1.14
N ASP A 575 9.79 8.58 1.18
CA ASP A 575 10.09 7.45 0.29
C ASP A 575 10.07 7.88 -1.18
N ALA A 576 8.99 8.53 -1.59
CA ALA A 576 8.83 9.04 -2.95
C ALA A 576 9.78 10.20 -3.27
N PHE A 577 10.04 11.10 -2.32
CA PHE A 577 10.90 12.27 -2.47
C PHE A 577 12.37 11.87 -2.66
N LEU A 578 12.91 10.97 -1.83
CA LEU A 578 14.27 10.45 -1.98
C LEU A 578 14.45 9.68 -3.29
N PHE A 579 13.40 9.02 -3.81
CA PHE A 579 13.49 8.33 -5.10
C PHE A 579 13.28 9.24 -6.33
N GLU A 580 12.25 10.09 -6.34
CA GLU A 580 11.80 10.87 -7.51
C GLU A 580 12.18 12.37 -7.49
N GLY A 581 12.72 12.89 -6.39
CA GLY A 581 13.22 14.26 -6.26
C GLY A 581 12.14 15.34 -5.97
N PRO A 582 12.49 16.63 -6.10
CA PRO A 582 11.76 17.76 -5.49
C PRO A 582 10.33 17.97 -6.01
N LYS A 583 10.00 17.50 -7.22
CA LYS A 583 8.63 17.56 -7.78
C LYS A 583 7.57 16.89 -6.88
N ILE A 584 8.00 15.97 -6.01
CA ILE A 584 7.14 15.28 -5.06
C ILE A 584 6.53 16.26 -4.05
N ILE A 585 7.25 17.32 -3.68
CA ILE A 585 6.78 18.34 -2.75
C ILE A 585 5.53 19.05 -3.30
N PHE A 586 5.64 19.61 -4.50
CA PHE A 586 4.50 20.23 -5.19
C PHE A 586 3.34 19.25 -5.40
N ARG A 587 3.64 18.00 -5.79
CA ARG A 587 2.64 16.95 -6.05
C ARG A 587 1.82 16.65 -4.79
N PHE A 588 2.45 16.47 -3.63
CA PHE A 588 1.71 16.24 -2.38
C PHE A 588 1.04 17.50 -1.84
N ALA A 589 1.63 18.69 -1.98
CA ALA A 589 0.99 19.93 -1.57
C ALA A 589 -0.36 20.14 -2.31
N LEU A 590 -0.39 19.96 -3.64
CA LEU A 590 -1.64 19.95 -4.41
C LEU A 590 -2.60 18.85 -3.94
N SER A 591 -2.08 17.65 -3.64
CA SER A 591 -2.90 16.50 -3.27
C SER A 591 -3.60 16.67 -1.93
N LEU A 592 -2.94 17.30 -0.95
CA LEU A 592 -3.54 17.65 0.35
C LEU A 592 -4.71 18.62 0.14
N PHE A 593 -4.51 19.68 -0.65
CA PHE A 593 -5.60 20.61 -1.00
C PHE A 593 -6.73 19.92 -1.78
N LYS A 594 -6.41 19.07 -2.76
CA LYS A 594 -7.41 18.31 -3.53
C LYS A 594 -8.22 17.37 -2.64
N TYR A 595 -7.59 16.72 -1.65
CA TYR A 595 -8.26 15.82 -0.71
C TYR A 595 -9.38 16.53 0.08
N LYS A 596 -9.19 17.82 0.40
CA LYS A 596 -10.12 18.64 1.20
C LYS A 596 -10.79 19.79 0.40
N GLU A 597 -10.77 19.75 -0.94
CA GLU A 597 -11.31 20.82 -1.80
C GLU A 597 -12.75 21.19 -1.43
N GLU A 598 -13.65 20.20 -1.31
CA GLU A 598 -15.06 20.41 -0.97
C GLU A 598 -15.32 20.70 0.53
N GLU A 599 -14.28 20.78 1.36
CA GLU A 599 -14.37 21.34 2.73
C GLU A 599 -13.93 22.81 2.72
N PHE A 600 -12.83 23.16 2.05
CA PHE A 600 -12.43 24.56 1.87
C PHE A 600 -13.51 25.40 1.17
N LEU A 601 -14.12 24.87 0.10
CA LEU A 601 -15.14 25.60 -0.68
C LEU A 601 -16.45 25.88 0.09
N LYS A 602 -16.66 25.25 1.26
CA LYS A 602 -17.80 25.53 2.15
C LYS A 602 -17.53 26.68 3.12
N LEU A 603 -16.27 27.05 3.34
CA LEU A 603 -15.87 28.10 4.27
C LEU A 603 -15.93 29.46 3.55
N GLN A 604 -16.78 30.35 4.03
CA GLN A 604 -17.12 31.63 3.37
C GLN A 604 -16.58 32.86 4.11
N ASP A 605 -15.54 32.70 4.93
CA ASP A 605 -14.83 33.78 5.62
C ASP A 605 -13.32 33.48 5.65
N SER A 606 -12.51 34.53 5.53
CA SER A 606 -11.04 34.44 5.53
C SER A 606 -10.47 33.89 6.85
N THR A 607 -11.14 34.17 7.98
CA THR A 607 -10.69 33.77 9.32
C THR A 607 -10.84 32.28 9.54
N THR A 608 -11.99 31.71 9.17
CA THR A 608 -12.29 30.27 9.23
C THR A 608 -11.50 29.50 8.18
N LEU A 609 -11.35 30.03 6.96
CA LEU A 609 -10.44 29.48 5.94
C LEU A 609 -9.00 29.39 6.47
N PHE A 610 -8.46 30.46 7.05
CA PHE A 610 -7.08 30.47 7.57
C PHE A 610 -6.91 29.61 8.83
N LYS A 611 -7.91 29.54 9.72
CA LYS A 611 -7.93 28.60 10.84
C LYS A 611 -7.86 27.15 10.34
N TYR A 612 -8.73 26.76 9.42
CA TYR A 612 -8.78 25.41 8.85
C TYR A 612 -7.48 25.07 8.10
N LEU A 613 -6.95 26.00 7.30
CA LEU A 613 -5.66 25.88 6.60
C LEU A 613 -4.49 25.50 7.52
N ARG A 614 -4.52 25.92 8.80
CA ARG A 614 -3.45 25.62 9.77
C ARG A 614 -3.47 24.20 10.34
N TYR A 615 -4.58 23.46 10.25
CA TYR A 615 -4.69 22.12 10.85
C TYR A 615 -5.24 21.02 9.94
N PHE A 616 -5.86 21.34 8.78
CA PHE A 616 -6.56 20.35 7.95
C PHE A 616 -5.70 19.15 7.54
N THR A 617 -4.39 19.34 7.36
CA THR A 617 -3.44 18.27 7.03
C THR A 617 -3.33 17.19 8.11
N ARG A 618 -3.59 17.53 9.39
CA ARG A 618 -3.69 16.57 10.51
C ARG A 618 -5.00 15.77 10.51
N THR A 619 -5.97 16.12 9.65
CA THR A 619 -7.25 15.40 9.47
C THR A 619 -7.23 14.42 8.29
N ILE A 620 -6.11 14.32 7.58
CA ILE A 620 -5.92 13.40 6.45
C ILE A 620 -5.16 12.19 6.97
N LEU A 621 -5.87 11.07 7.16
CA LEU A 621 -5.30 9.82 7.67
C LEU A 621 -5.21 8.71 6.61
N ASP A 622 -6.14 8.71 5.64
CA ASP A 622 -6.12 7.77 4.51
C ASP A 622 -4.99 8.11 3.53
N SER A 623 -3.81 7.55 3.82
CA SER A 623 -2.64 7.67 2.95
C SER A 623 -2.87 6.98 1.60
N ARG A 624 -3.70 5.94 1.48
CA ARG A 624 -4.00 5.27 0.20
C ARG A 624 -4.71 6.20 -0.78
N LYS A 625 -5.75 6.90 -0.34
CA LYS A 625 -6.45 7.91 -1.14
C LYS A 625 -5.55 9.10 -1.46
N LEU A 626 -4.74 9.57 -0.51
CA LEU A 626 -3.77 10.65 -0.79
C LEU A 626 -2.71 10.24 -1.82
N MET A 627 -2.19 9.00 -1.75
CA MET A 627 -1.26 8.44 -2.74
C MET A 627 -1.93 8.29 -4.12
N ASN A 628 -3.21 7.94 -4.17
CA ASN A 628 -3.97 7.85 -5.42
C ASN A 628 -4.10 9.22 -6.09
N ILE A 629 -4.57 10.25 -5.35
CA ILE A 629 -4.63 11.64 -5.84
C ILE A 629 -3.23 12.10 -6.30
N ALA A 630 -2.20 11.85 -5.47
CA ALA A 630 -0.84 12.26 -5.76
C ALA A 630 -0.27 11.58 -7.01
N PHE A 631 -0.43 10.28 -7.19
CA PHE A 631 0.23 9.51 -8.25
C PHE A 631 -0.63 9.19 -9.47
N VAL A 632 -1.94 9.44 -9.43
CA VAL A 632 -2.88 9.32 -10.55
C VAL A 632 -3.42 10.70 -10.94
N ASP A 633 -4.28 11.31 -10.12
CA ASP A 633 -5.07 12.51 -10.48
C ASP A 633 -4.23 13.74 -10.82
N MET A 634 -3.11 13.96 -10.10
CA MET A 634 -2.23 15.12 -10.32
C MET A 634 -1.34 14.99 -11.58
N ASN A 635 -1.50 13.95 -12.41
CA ASN A 635 -0.79 13.82 -13.68
C ASN A 635 -1.50 14.58 -14.84
N PRO A 636 -0.78 15.01 -15.89
CA PRO A 636 0.67 14.96 -16.04
C PRO A 636 1.38 15.99 -15.15
N PHE A 637 2.55 15.60 -14.64
CA PHE A 637 3.38 16.41 -13.74
C PHE A 637 4.89 16.29 -14.05
N PRO A 638 5.34 16.72 -15.24
CA PRO A 638 6.73 16.63 -15.68
C PRO A 638 7.63 17.67 -14.99
N MET A 639 8.82 17.24 -14.56
CA MET A 639 9.80 18.14 -13.91
C MET A 639 10.18 19.34 -14.81
N ARG A 640 10.16 19.18 -16.13
CA ARG A 640 10.43 20.25 -17.10
C ARG A 640 9.48 21.43 -16.98
N GLN A 641 8.19 21.22 -16.66
CA GLN A 641 7.25 22.34 -16.44
C GLN A 641 7.60 23.11 -15.16
N ILE A 642 7.96 22.41 -14.08
CA ILE A 642 8.43 23.02 -12.83
C ILE A 642 9.72 23.82 -13.08
N GLN A 643 10.67 23.27 -13.83
CA GLN A 643 11.92 23.96 -14.19
C GLN A 643 11.66 25.22 -15.04
N ASN A 644 10.76 25.15 -16.03
CA ASN A 644 10.37 26.30 -16.83
C ASN A 644 9.71 27.40 -15.98
N ARG A 645 8.74 27.05 -15.11
CA ARG A 645 8.08 28.00 -14.21
C ARG A 645 9.08 28.59 -13.19
N ARG A 646 10.00 27.78 -12.65
CA ARG A 646 11.10 28.24 -11.77
C ARG A 646 11.93 29.32 -12.48
N ALA A 647 12.39 29.06 -13.70
CA ALA A 647 13.19 30.03 -14.47
C ALA A 647 12.44 31.34 -14.75
N PHE A 648 11.13 31.27 -15.04
CA PHE A 648 10.29 32.45 -15.27
C PHE A 648 10.05 33.30 -14.01
N HIS A 649 9.88 32.68 -12.84
CA HIS A 649 9.68 33.40 -11.58
C HIS A 649 10.98 33.85 -10.92
N LEU A 650 12.11 33.20 -11.21
CA LEU A 650 13.42 33.52 -10.62
C LEU A 650 13.81 34.99 -10.81
N GLU A 651 13.71 35.50 -12.04
CA GLU A 651 14.11 36.88 -12.34
C GLU A 651 13.21 37.91 -11.64
N LYS A 652 11.91 37.60 -11.52
CA LYS A 652 10.94 38.48 -10.82
C LYS A 652 11.25 38.57 -9.33
N VAL A 653 11.44 37.44 -8.66
CA VAL A 653 11.81 37.42 -7.23
C VAL A 653 13.18 38.05 -7.00
N ARG A 654 14.14 37.87 -7.94
CA ARG A 654 15.45 38.51 -7.88
C ARG A 654 15.36 40.04 -7.94
N LEU A 655 14.54 40.57 -8.86
CA LEU A 655 14.29 42.01 -8.97
C LEU A 655 13.65 42.57 -7.70
N GLU A 656 12.53 41.97 -7.26
CA GLU A 656 11.80 42.40 -6.06
C GLU A 656 12.66 42.37 -4.79
N LEU A 657 13.53 41.37 -4.61
CA LEU A 657 14.47 41.33 -3.49
C LEU A 657 15.57 42.41 -3.59
N THR A 658 15.96 42.80 -4.81
CA THR A 658 16.92 43.89 -5.05
C THR A 658 16.28 45.24 -4.73
N GLU A 659 15.01 45.44 -5.11
CA GLU A 659 14.21 46.62 -4.76
C GLU A 659 13.97 46.72 -3.24
N LEU A 660 13.62 45.62 -2.58
CA LEU A 660 13.42 45.58 -1.13
C LEU A 660 14.70 45.87 -0.35
N GLU A 661 15.86 45.33 -0.76
CA GLU A 661 17.13 45.68 -0.11
C GLU A 661 17.54 47.13 -0.43
N ALA A 662 17.25 47.67 -1.62
CA ALA A 662 17.47 49.09 -1.90
C ALA A 662 16.64 50.01 -0.97
N ILE A 663 15.35 49.70 -0.79
CA ILE A 663 14.44 50.42 0.14
C ILE A 663 14.94 50.31 1.60
N ARG A 664 15.46 49.14 1.99
CA ARG A 664 16.06 48.93 3.31
C ARG A 664 17.32 49.78 3.50
N GLN A 665 18.18 49.86 2.49
CA GLN A 665 19.41 50.64 2.53
C GLN A 665 19.13 52.16 2.54
N THR A 666 18.08 52.65 1.86
CA THR A 666 17.66 54.05 2.01
C THR A 666 17.10 54.33 3.40
N PHE A 667 16.24 53.45 3.94
CA PHE A 667 15.69 53.61 5.29
C PHE A 667 16.79 53.60 6.40
N LEU A 668 17.83 52.78 6.25
CA LEU A 668 18.97 52.78 7.17
C LEU A 668 19.74 54.11 7.11
N ARG A 669 20.04 54.63 5.91
CA ARG A 669 20.71 55.94 5.74
C ARG A 669 19.88 57.12 6.23
N GLU A 670 18.57 57.09 6.02
CA GLU A 670 17.63 58.09 6.55
C GLU A 670 17.61 58.07 8.08
N ARG A 671 17.64 56.87 8.69
CA ARG A 671 17.74 56.72 10.15
C ARG A 671 19.08 57.22 10.69
N GLU A 672 20.19 56.88 10.05
CA GLU A 672 21.55 57.33 10.43
C GLU A 672 21.64 58.86 10.37
N THR A 673 21.28 59.47 9.22
CA THR A 673 21.28 60.94 9.06
C THR A 673 20.27 61.67 9.95
N THR A 674 19.17 61.03 10.36
CA THR A 674 18.24 61.56 11.37
C THR A 674 18.81 61.48 12.79
N GLN A 675 19.61 60.45 13.08
CA GLN A 675 20.30 60.29 14.36
C GLN A 675 21.45 61.30 14.49
N ASP A 676 22.25 61.50 13.43
CA ASP A 676 23.29 62.54 13.37
C ASP A 676 22.69 63.96 13.45
N ARG A 677 21.53 64.20 12.81
CA ARG A 677 20.80 65.47 12.97
C ARG A 677 20.30 65.70 14.40
N ARG A 678 20.08 64.66 15.20
CA ARG A 678 19.68 64.79 16.61
C ARG A 678 20.85 65.06 17.54
N SER A 679 22.07 64.63 17.23
CA SER A 679 23.26 65.09 17.95
C SER A 679 23.61 66.54 17.58
N PHE A 680 23.55 66.91 16.29
CA PHE A 680 23.86 68.28 15.86
C PHE A 680 22.87 69.37 16.31
N VAL A 681 21.64 69.02 16.69
CA VAL A 681 20.63 69.98 17.21
C VAL A 681 20.67 70.06 18.74
N SER A 682 21.55 69.31 19.42
CA SER A 682 21.61 69.28 20.89
C SER A 682 22.51 70.37 21.51
N ASP A 683 23.33 71.06 20.71
CA ASP A 683 24.36 71.99 21.20
C ASP A 683 24.00 73.49 20.98
N ASP A 684 22.89 73.79 20.28
CA ASP A 684 22.50 75.16 19.86
C ASP A 684 21.33 75.79 20.67
N GLU A 685 20.83 75.13 21.74
CA GLU A 685 19.75 75.66 22.62
C GLU A 685 20.19 75.98 24.08
N GLU A 686 21.49 76.11 24.35
CA GLU A 686 22.02 76.61 25.65
C GLU A 686 22.73 77.98 25.55
N ASP A 687 22.13 78.99 24.90
CA ASP A 687 22.61 80.40 25.00
C ASP A 687 21.51 81.47 24.66
N ASN A 688 20.58 81.74 25.59
CA ASN A 688 19.78 82.99 25.70
C ASN A 688 19.02 83.09 27.04
#